data_AF-A0A843W5A8-F1
#
_entry.id   AF-A0A843W5A8-F1
#
_cell.length_a   1.000
_cell.length_b   1.000
_cell.length_c   1.000
_cell.angle_alpha   90.00
_cell.angle_beta   90.00
_cell.angle_gamma   90.00
#
_symmetry.space_group_name_H-M   'P 1'
#
loop_
_entity.id
_entity.type
_entity.pdbx_description
1 polymer ?
#
loop_
_entity_poly.entity_id
_entity_poly.type
_entity_poly.pdbx_seq_one_letter_code
_entity_poly.pdbx_strand_id
1 'polypeptide(L)'
;MCFTYGEVLSTVESVSWRLCWVLNGRDDPDLVELPGCRGIWTVYHKSSRNQVTAEDDEYHAYLIISLESRTMVLETGEMLGEVTESVDYYVQGSTIVAGNLFGRRRVVQVFARGVRILDGSYMTQELNFGGHSAESTANSDTTVVSASIADPYVLLRMSDGSIQLLLGDSTDCSISIQNPPLFPRSPDSVSACALYHDKGPEPWLRKTSTDAWLSTGVAEAIDGTDGSLHEQGDIYCLVCFESGTLKFFDVPYFNCVFSDNNFLSGKTHLVDTFIEGISKESQKNKNKSSGEAGSQVKRESSQSMNIVELTMHRWSGQYSRPFLFGILNDGTILCYHAYLYEGQEGSPKKEVSLSPQASGGTNPSRLRNLRFVRVFLDTFTREEPTAGNQCQRINVFKNVGGYEGIFLSGARPVWFMLCRERLRVHPQHCDGSIVAFSVLHNVNCNHGLIYVTSQGFLKICQLPSTLNYDSYWPVQKIPLRGTPHQISYFSEKNLYPLIVSVPVTRPLNQVLSSMMDQEFGHSIEQDNISSDDLQRTCTIEEFEVRILEPERAGGHWETRATIPMQPSENALTVRMVSLLNGTTKENEVLLAIGTAYVQGEDVAGRGRVLLFSINNNDDNSQNLVSEVYSKEIKGAISALASLQGHLLVASGPKITLYKWTGSELNGVAFYDAPPLHAVSMNIVKNFILLGDVHKSIYFLSWKEQGAQLSLLAKDFCSLNCYATEFLIDGSTLSLVVSDDQKNLQIFYYAPKMLESWKGQKLLSRAEFHTGAHVTKFLRLQMLPTTSDRLNPTPGSEKTNRFALLFGTLDGSLGCIAPLDELTFRRLQTLQRKLVDAVPHVCGLNPRAFRQFRSNGKAHRPGPDNIVDCELLCQYEMLPLEEQLDIAHQIGTTRSQILLNLNDLHIGTSFL
;
A
#
# COMPACT_ATOMS: atom_id res chain seq x y z
N MET A 1 -14.65 -4.22 -1.01
CA MET A 1 -15.17 -4.61 -2.34
C MET A 1 -15.56 -3.37 -3.11
N CYS A 2 -15.10 -3.26 -4.35
CA CYS A 2 -15.35 -2.13 -5.23
C CYS A 2 -15.66 -2.64 -6.64
N PHE A 3 -16.52 -1.94 -7.36
CA PHE A 3 -16.80 -2.25 -8.76
C PHE A 3 -15.77 -1.54 -9.64
N THR A 4 -15.12 -2.28 -10.54
CA THR A 4 -14.15 -1.73 -11.48
C THR A 4 -14.62 -2.09 -12.88
N TYR A 5 -14.89 -1.09 -13.73
CA TYR A 5 -15.22 -1.19 -15.17
C TYR A 5 -15.76 -2.55 -15.67
N GLY A 6 -17.08 -2.65 -15.85
CA GLY A 6 -17.75 -3.72 -16.62
C GLY A 6 -17.68 -5.12 -15.99
N GLU A 7 -18.82 -5.65 -15.58
CA GLU A 7 -19.07 -7.06 -15.20
C GLU A 7 -18.13 -7.73 -14.17
N VAL A 8 -17.21 -7.00 -13.53
CA VAL A 8 -16.20 -7.54 -12.62
C VAL A 8 -16.31 -6.90 -11.24
N LEU A 9 -16.43 -7.76 -10.22
CA LEU A 9 -16.30 -7.39 -8.82
C LEU A 9 -14.84 -7.51 -8.41
N SER A 10 -14.26 -6.41 -7.90
CA SER A 10 -12.91 -6.43 -7.35
C SER A 10 -12.99 -6.50 -5.82
N THR A 11 -12.48 -7.60 -5.27
CA THR A 11 -12.18 -7.69 -3.84
C THR A 11 -10.80 -7.09 -3.64
N VAL A 12 -10.77 -5.91 -3.04
CA VAL A 12 -9.55 -5.43 -2.41
C VAL A 12 -9.38 -6.24 -1.16
N GLU A 13 -8.24 -6.90 -1.08
CA GLU A 13 -7.84 -7.66 0.09
C GLU A 13 -6.68 -6.94 0.74
N SER A 14 -6.80 -6.71 2.05
CA SER A 14 -5.64 -6.28 2.82
C SER A 14 -4.56 -7.35 2.78
N VAL A 15 -3.31 -6.93 2.64
CA VAL A 15 -2.13 -7.80 2.80
C VAL A 15 -2.00 -8.26 4.27
N SER A 16 -2.79 -7.73 5.20
CA SER A 16 -2.96 -8.21 6.59
C SER A 16 -3.65 -9.59 6.68
N TRP A 17 -3.42 -10.47 5.71
CA TRP A 17 -3.71 -11.88 5.81
C TRP A 17 -2.99 -12.49 7.00
N ARG A 18 -3.64 -13.40 7.73
CA ARG A 18 -2.91 -14.50 8.35
C ARG A 18 -2.22 -15.27 7.22
N LEU A 19 -1.01 -14.86 6.84
CA LEU A 19 -0.05 -15.67 6.12
C LEU A 19 0.28 -16.85 7.05
N CYS A 20 -0.63 -17.81 7.15
CA CYS A 20 -0.43 -19.04 7.90
C CYS A 20 -0.87 -20.18 6.99
N TRP A 21 0.10 -20.76 6.30
CA TRP A 21 0.09 -22.19 6.08
C TRP A 21 1.02 -22.79 7.14
N VAL A 22 0.49 -22.96 8.35
CA VAL A 22 1.15 -23.88 9.29
C VAL A 22 0.98 -25.27 8.66
N LEU A 23 2.09 -25.94 8.38
CA LEU A 23 2.12 -27.35 8.01
C LEU A 23 1.20 -28.10 8.97
N ASN A 24 0.08 -28.61 8.45
CA ASN A 24 -1.09 -29.22 9.12
C ASN A 24 -2.27 -28.26 9.34
N GLY A 25 -3.31 -28.42 8.52
CA GLY A 25 -4.61 -27.75 8.62
C GLY A 25 -5.42 -28.12 9.87
N ARG A 26 -4.88 -27.85 11.06
CA ARG A 26 -5.58 -27.81 12.34
C ARG A 26 -5.13 -26.57 13.09
N ASP A 27 -6.08 -25.87 13.68
CA ASP A 27 -5.84 -24.77 14.62
C ASP A 27 -4.98 -25.24 15.81
N ASP A 28 -3.64 -25.10 15.68
CA ASP A 28 -2.55 -25.41 16.65
C ASP A 28 -2.53 -26.85 17.23
N PRO A 29 -1.42 -27.41 17.76
CA PRO A 29 -0.25 -26.75 18.36
C PRO A 29 1.12 -27.26 17.84
N ASP A 30 2.05 -26.34 17.62
CA ASP A 30 3.48 -26.42 17.96
C ASP A 30 4.17 -25.23 17.30
N LEU A 31 3.78 -24.02 17.72
CA LEU A 31 4.51 -22.81 17.41
C LEU A 31 5.95 -22.97 17.93
N VAL A 32 6.91 -23.11 17.01
CA VAL A 32 8.32 -23.16 17.38
C VAL A 32 8.72 -21.77 17.86
N GLU A 33 8.81 -21.62 19.17
CA GLU A 33 9.27 -20.38 19.80
C GLU A 33 10.79 -20.24 19.66
N LEU A 34 11.21 -19.16 19.02
CA LEU A 34 12.60 -18.75 18.83
C LEU A 34 12.83 -17.38 19.49
N PRO A 35 12.84 -17.31 20.84
CA PRO A 35 13.05 -16.06 21.54
C PRO A 35 14.46 -15.51 21.24
N GLY A 36 14.55 -14.20 21.01
CA GLY A 36 15.83 -13.54 20.74
C GLY A 36 16.41 -13.83 19.35
N CYS A 37 15.59 -14.27 18.38
CA CYS A 37 16.01 -14.38 16.99
C CYS A 37 16.47 -13.02 16.44
N ARG A 38 17.63 -13.01 15.79
CA ARG A 38 18.28 -11.83 15.21
C ARG A 38 18.34 -11.87 13.68
N GLY A 39 18.20 -13.03 13.06
CA GLY A 39 18.29 -13.16 11.61
C GLY A 39 18.06 -14.59 11.15
N ILE A 40 17.62 -14.75 9.91
CA ILE A 40 17.35 -16.06 9.29
C ILE A 40 17.79 -16.03 7.83
N TRP A 41 18.47 -17.09 7.38
CA TRP A 41 18.97 -17.21 6.01
C TRP A 41 18.75 -18.62 5.51
N THR A 42 18.28 -18.75 4.27
CA THR A 42 18.28 -20.00 3.53
C THR A 42 19.44 -20.03 2.55
N VAL A 43 20.06 -21.20 2.40
CA VAL A 43 21.21 -21.39 1.52
C VAL A 43 21.07 -22.65 0.68
N TYR A 44 21.62 -22.60 -0.53
CA TYR A 44 21.70 -23.74 -1.44
C TYR A 44 22.97 -24.56 -1.19
N HIS A 45 22.95 -25.82 -1.58
CA HIS A 45 24.15 -26.67 -1.65
C HIS A 45 24.06 -27.57 -2.87
N LYS A 46 24.81 -27.23 -3.93
CA LYS A 46 24.92 -28.07 -5.13
C LYS A 46 25.76 -29.30 -4.81
N SER A 47 25.11 -30.42 -4.48
CA SER A 47 25.76 -31.73 -4.47
C SER A 47 26.08 -32.15 -5.91
N SER A 48 27.29 -32.64 -6.16
CA SER A 48 27.85 -32.98 -7.48
C SER A 48 27.13 -34.12 -8.23
N ARG A 49 25.90 -34.50 -7.81
CA ARG A 49 25.14 -35.64 -8.33
C ARG A 49 23.79 -35.33 -8.98
N ASN A 50 23.29 -34.09 -8.99
CA ASN A 50 21.97 -33.80 -9.57
C ASN A 50 22.04 -33.21 -10.99
N GLN A 51 21.27 -33.83 -11.89
CA GLN A 51 21.09 -33.45 -13.29
C GLN A 51 20.48 -32.05 -13.43
N VAL A 52 20.82 -31.40 -14.55
CA VAL A 52 20.44 -30.07 -15.04
C VAL A 52 18.96 -29.72 -14.77
N THR A 53 18.66 -29.20 -13.58
CA THR A 53 17.47 -28.38 -13.33
C THR A 53 17.84 -26.92 -13.58
N ALA A 54 16.88 -26.10 -14.00
CA ALA A 54 17.11 -24.66 -14.09
C ALA A 54 17.51 -24.12 -12.70
N GLU A 55 18.51 -23.21 -12.64
CA GLU A 55 19.05 -22.76 -11.35
C GLU A 55 17.98 -22.17 -10.41
N ASP A 56 16.88 -21.66 -10.94
CA ASP A 56 15.82 -21.03 -10.14
C ASP A 56 14.80 -22.01 -9.52
N ASP A 57 14.91 -23.31 -9.81
CA ASP A 57 14.00 -24.37 -9.33
C ASP A 57 14.71 -25.40 -8.42
N GLU A 58 15.89 -25.06 -7.93
CA GLU A 58 16.62 -25.86 -6.94
C GLU A 58 16.04 -25.63 -5.54
N TYR A 59 15.93 -26.68 -4.73
CA TYR A 59 15.53 -26.53 -3.31
C TYR A 59 16.66 -25.96 -2.47
N HIS A 60 16.30 -25.17 -1.45
CA HIS A 60 17.28 -24.80 -0.42
C HIS A 60 17.74 -26.07 0.30
N ALA A 61 18.96 -26.05 0.83
CA ALA A 61 19.57 -27.20 1.54
C ALA A 61 19.63 -26.99 3.06
N TYR A 62 19.92 -25.76 3.50
CA TYR A 62 19.99 -25.43 4.93
C TYR A 62 19.26 -24.12 5.25
N LEU A 63 18.72 -24.07 6.46
CA LEU A 63 18.15 -22.90 7.11
C LEU A 63 19.01 -22.54 8.33
N ILE A 64 19.54 -21.33 8.36
CA ILE A 64 20.43 -20.83 9.40
C ILE A 64 19.67 -19.78 10.20
N ILE A 65 19.52 -19.99 11.50
CA ILE A 65 18.79 -19.13 12.42
C ILE A 65 19.78 -18.56 13.43
N SER A 66 20.04 -17.24 13.37
CA SER A 66 20.83 -16.56 14.40
C SER A 66 19.94 -16.18 15.57
N LEU A 67 20.30 -16.65 16.76
CA LEU A 67 19.75 -16.19 18.03
C LEU A 67 20.74 -15.24 18.71
N GLU A 68 20.38 -14.73 19.89
CA GLU A 68 21.18 -13.75 20.62
C GLU A 68 22.58 -14.25 21.02
N SER A 69 22.66 -15.52 21.45
CA SER A 69 23.86 -16.14 22.00
C SER A 69 24.32 -17.39 21.26
N ARG A 70 23.59 -17.85 20.25
CA ARG A 70 23.89 -19.06 19.47
C ARG A 70 23.33 -18.99 18.05
N THR A 71 23.76 -19.89 17.18
CA THR A 71 23.17 -20.10 15.86
C THR A 71 22.66 -21.54 15.77
N MET A 72 21.44 -21.70 15.25
CA MET A 72 20.84 -23.01 14.96
C MET A 72 20.87 -23.26 13.45
N VAL A 73 21.08 -24.52 13.06
CA VAL A 73 21.11 -24.92 11.64
C VAL A 73 20.13 -26.07 11.45
N LEU A 74 19.22 -25.91 10.48
CA LEU A 74 18.24 -26.92 10.10
C LEU A 74 18.49 -27.36 8.66
N GLU A 75 18.39 -28.65 8.39
CA GLU A 75 18.38 -29.19 7.03
C GLU A 75 16.98 -29.06 6.43
N THR A 76 16.89 -28.58 5.20
CA THR A 76 15.63 -28.36 4.50
C THR A 76 15.30 -29.53 3.58
N GLY A 77 14.55 -30.52 4.09
CA GLY A 77 14.04 -31.66 3.31
C GLY A 77 12.51 -31.70 3.31
N GLU A 78 11.94 -32.92 3.34
CA GLU A 78 10.51 -33.14 3.59
C GLU A 78 10.08 -32.64 4.98
N MET A 79 11.02 -32.61 5.94
CA MET A 79 10.84 -32.03 7.26
C MET A 79 12.03 -31.10 7.56
N LEU A 80 11.81 -30.08 8.38
CA LEU A 80 12.89 -29.25 8.90
C LEU A 80 13.51 -29.95 10.11
N GLY A 81 14.67 -30.57 9.92
CA GLY A 81 15.41 -31.27 10.98
C GLY A 81 16.55 -30.42 11.52
N GLU A 82 16.66 -30.26 12.83
CA GLU A 82 17.82 -29.57 13.43
C GLU A 82 19.07 -30.44 13.32
N VAL A 83 20.13 -29.88 12.72
CA VAL A 83 21.43 -30.53 12.50
C VAL A 83 22.58 -29.80 13.19
N THR A 84 22.28 -28.84 14.06
CA THR A 84 23.23 -27.94 14.75
C THR A 84 24.46 -28.65 15.35
N GLU A 85 24.30 -29.85 15.91
CA GLU A 85 25.41 -30.60 16.55
C GLU A 85 26.30 -31.37 15.56
N SER A 86 25.83 -31.58 14.33
CA SER A 86 26.48 -32.41 13.31
C SER A 86 27.19 -31.63 12.20
N VAL A 87 27.14 -30.30 12.27
CA VAL A 87 27.64 -29.41 11.23
C VAL A 87 28.76 -28.50 11.76
N ASP A 88 29.70 -28.12 10.91
CA ASP A 88 30.86 -27.30 11.28
C ASP A 88 30.56 -25.77 11.24
N TYR A 89 29.29 -25.39 11.15
CA TYR A 89 28.87 -23.99 11.25
C TYR A 89 29.29 -23.40 12.60
N TYR A 90 29.49 -22.08 12.64
CA TYR A 90 29.68 -21.38 13.88
C TYR A 90 28.36 -21.30 14.65
N VAL A 91 28.20 -22.17 15.66
CA VAL A 91 26.97 -22.30 16.45
C VAL A 91 27.06 -21.65 17.84
N GLN A 92 28.27 -21.32 18.30
CA GLN A 92 28.56 -20.82 19.65
C GLN A 92 28.21 -19.34 19.88
N GLY A 93 27.78 -18.63 18.83
CA GLY A 93 27.40 -17.23 18.89
C GLY A 93 26.45 -16.85 17.76
N SER A 94 26.16 -15.55 17.65
CA SER A 94 25.28 -15.01 16.63
C SER A 94 25.96 -14.93 15.26
N THR A 95 25.18 -15.21 14.22
CA THR A 95 25.55 -15.02 12.81
C THR A 95 25.06 -13.66 12.34
N ILE A 96 25.92 -12.92 11.64
CA ILE A 96 25.61 -11.58 11.09
C ILE A 96 24.96 -11.71 9.72
N VAL A 97 25.52 -12.56 8.85
CA VAL A 97 24.96 -12.87 7.54
C VAL A 97 25.41 -14.27 7.12
N ALA A 98 24.55 -14.99 6.42
CA ALA A 98 24.91 -16.20 5.71
C ALA A 98 24.38 -16.16 4.27
N GLY A 99 25.07 -16.84 3.35
CA GLY A 99 24.70 -16.85 1.95
C GLY A 99 25.54 -17.82 1.13
N ASN A 100 25.37 -17.78 -0.18
CA ASN A 100 26.10 -18.64 -1.11
C ASN A 100 27.25 -17.90 -1.82
N LEU A 101 28.33 -18.64 -2.09
CA LEU A 101 29.45 -18.23 -2.95
C LEU A 101 29.74 -19.30 -4.00
N PHE A 102 30.50 -18.91 -5.02
CA PHE A 102 31.04 -19.75 -6.09
C PHE A 102 29.96 -20.52 -6.87
N GLY A 103 28.85 -19.85 -7.20
CA GLY A 103 27.74 -20.46 -7.93
C GLY A 103 27.00 -21.52 -7.11
N ARG A 104 26.78 -21.24 -5.81
CA ARG A 104 26.12 -22.14 -4.82
C ARG A 104 26.93 -23.38 -4.43
N ARG A 105 28.22 -23.43 -4.77
CA ARG A 105 29.13 -24.53 -4.38
C ARG A 105 29.59 -24.44 -2.93
N ARG A 106 29.57 -23.25 -2.33
CA ARG A 106 29.90 -23.04 -0.92
C ARG A 106 28.86 -22.18 -0.22
N VAL A 107 28.79 -22.36 1.08
CA VAL A 107 28.10 -21.49 2.02
C VAL A 107 29.14 -20.62 2.71
N VAL A 108 28.87 -19.31 2.81
CA VAL A 108 29.64 -18.39 3.64
C VAL A 108 28.82 -18.01 4.86
N GLN A 109 29.43 -18.07 6.03
CA GLN A 109 28.85 -17.64 7.30
C GLN A 109 29.76 -16.59 7.93
N VAL A 110 29.23 -15.40 8.20
CA VAL A 110 29.95 -14.31 8.83
C VAL A 110 29.44 -14.12 10.26
N PHE A 111 30.34 -14.03 11.22
CA PHE A 111 30.07 -13.76 12.63
C PHE A 111 30.99 -12.64 13.13
N ALA A 112 30.74 -12.14 14.35
CA ALA A 112 31.39 -10.91 14.85
C ALA A 112 32.93 -10.94 14.81
N ARG A 113 33.54 -12.12 14.91
CA ARG A 113 34.99 -12.32 14.98
C ARG A 113 35.57 -13.18 13.86
N GLY A 114 34.81 -13.46 12.80
CA GLY A 114 35.33 -14.30 11.72
C GLY A 114 34.36 -14.61 10.60
N VAL A 115 34.87 -15.31 9.58
CA VAL A 115 34.12 -15.86 8.45
C VAL A 115 34.45 -17.33 8.27
N ARG A 116 33.44 -18.18 8.08
CA ARG A 116 33.60 -19.59 7.69
C ARG A 116 33.09 -19.82 6.27
N ILE A 117 33.82 -20.62 5.50
CA ILE A 117 33.40 -21.18 4.22
C ILE A 117 33.12 -22.66 4.43
N LEU A 118 31.96 -23.12 3.96
CA LEU A 118 31.48 -24.49 4.14
C LEU A 118 31.10 -25.14 2.81
N ASP A 119 31.40 -26.43 2.69
CA ASP A 119 30.86 -27.35 1.69
C ASP A 119 29.75 -28.19 2.34
N GLY A 120 28.53 -27.68 2.24
CA GLY A 120 27.36 -28.27 2.91
C GLY A 120 27.48 -28.14 4.42
N SER A 121 27.73 -29.26 5.10
CA SER A 121 27.95 -29.35 6.55
C SER A 121 29.40 -29.17 6.98
N TYR A 122 30.38 -29.32 6.06
CA TYR A 122 31.81 -29.38 6.40
C TYR A 122 32.49 -28.04 6.20
N MET A 123 33.28 -27.60 7.17
CA MET A 123 34.05 -26.35 7.04
C MET A 123 35.30 -26.57 6.20
N THR A 124 35.49 -25.74 5.17
CA THR A 124 36.68 -25.77 4.30
C THR A 124 37.71 -24.70 4.66
N GLN A 125 37.25 -23.56 5.19
CA GLN A 125 38.12 -22.44 5.56
C GLN A 125 37.52 -21.61 6.69
N GLU A 126 38.37 -21.08 7.58
CA GLU A 126 38.00 -20.11 8.60
C GLU A 126 38.99 -18.93 8.59
N LEU A 127 38.46 -17.72 8.65
CA LEU A 127 39.22 -16.48 8.82
C LEU A 127 38.78 -15.82 10.12
N ASN A 128 39.72 -15.50 11.01
CA ASN A 128 39.44 -14.87 12.30
C ASN A 128 39.89 -13.41 12.31
N PHE A 129 39.06 -12.54 12.88
CA PHE A 129 39.30 -11.11 13.08
C PHE A 129 39.47 -10.83 14.59
N GLY A 130 40.67 -10.40 14.98
CA GLY A 130 41.04 -10.14 16.37
C GLY A 130 41.71 -11.31 17.09
N GLY A 131 43.06 -11.34 17.11
CA GLY A 131 43.84 -12.22 17.98
C GLY A 131 45.25 -12.63 17.49
N HIS A 132 46.29 -12.05 18.11
CA HIS A 132 47.72 -12.43 18.16
C HIS A 132 48.54 -12.55 16.85
N SER A 133 48.96 -11.42 16.28
CA SER A 133 50.32 -11.31 15.73
C SER A 133 51.26 -10.79 16.81
N ALA A 134 52.36 -11.50 17.09
CA ALA A 134 53.28 -11.25 18.20
C ALA A 134 54.08 -9.92 18.13
N GLU A 135 53.77 -9.01 17.20
CA GLU A 135 54.50 -7.74 17.05
C GLU A 135 53.59 -6.59 16.60
N SER A 136 52.62 -6.19 17.41
CA SER A 136 52.02 -4.85 17.28
C SER A 136 51.24 -4.44 18.53
N THR A 137 51.78 -3.46 19.25
CA THR A 137 51.12 -2.74 20.35
C THR A 137 50.01 -1.82 19.82
N ALA A 138 48.78 -2.32 19.77
CA ALA A 138 47.55 -1.52 19.87
C ALA A 138 46.34 -2.44 20.15
N ASN A 139 45.65 -2.21 21.27
CA ASN A 139 44.34 -2.80 21.57
C ASN A 139 43.30 -2.32 20.55
N SER A 140 42.92 -3.12 19.56
CA SER A 140 41.65 -2.90 18.85
C SER A 140 40.87 -4.20 18.75
N ASP A 141 39.93 -4.38 19.68
CA ASP A 141 38.91 -5.44 19.70
C ASP A 141 37.87 -5.13 18.60
N THR A 142 38.33 -5.11 17.34
CA THR A 142 37.51 -4.77 16.18
C THR A 142 36.65 -5.97 15.79
N THR A 143 35.36 -5.73 15.59
CA THR A 143 34.38 -6.76 15.25
C THR A 143 33.64 -6.38 13.98
N VAL A 144 33.13 -7.37 13.27
CA VAL A 144 32.26 -7.16 12.11
C VAL A 144 30.90 -6.65 12.62
N VAL A 145 30.40 -5.56 12.03
CA VAL A 145 29.09 -4.97 12.35
C VAL A 145 28.04 -5.36 11.31
N SER A 146 28.42 -5.38 10.04
CA SER A 146 27.53 -5.74 8.93
C SER A 146 28.34 -6.29 7.76
N ALA A 147 27.69 -7.08 6.90
CA ALA A 147 28.33 -7.63 5.71
C ALA A 147 27.37 -7.69 4.52
N SER A 148 27.93 -7.66 3.31
CA SER A 148 27.21 -7.75 2.04
C SER A 148 27.89 -8.78 1.15
N ILE A 149 27.11 -9.71 0.59
CA ILE A 149 27.62 -10.82 -0.22
C ILE A 149 27.22 -10.58 -1.68
N ALA A 150 28.21 -10.56 -2.58
CA ALA A 150 28.00 -10.56 -4.03
C ALA A 150 29.05 -11.46 -4.67
N ASP A 151 28.67 -12.71 -4.92
CA ASP A 151 29.54 -13.77 -5.46
C ASP A 151 30.45 -13.28 -6.60
N PRO A 152 31.80 -13.41 -6.50
CA PRO A 152 32.58 -14.13 -5.48
C PRO A 152 33.11 -13.29 -4.32
N TYR A 153 32.56 -12.09 -4.09
CA TYR A 153 33.06 -11.14 -3.09
C TYR A 153 32.19 -11.06 -1.84
N VAL A 154 32.82 -10.81 -0.69
CA VAL A 154 32.13 -10.48 0.57
C VAL A 154 32.71 -9.19 1.11
N LEU A 155 31.85 -8.18 1.32
CA LEU A 155 32.23 -6.91 1.91
C LEU A 155 31.88 -6.91 3.40
N LEU A 156 32.85 -6.57 4.24
CA LEU A 156 32.70 -6.46 5.69
C LEU A 156 32.82 -4.99 6.11
N ARG A 157 31.94 -4.55 7.01
CA ARG A 157 32.08 -3.28 7.75
C ARG A 157 32.47 -3.57 9.19
N MET A 158 33.57 -2.96 9.62
CA MET A 158 34.16 -3.16 10.93
C MET A 158 33.64 -2.11 11.93
N SER A 159 33.74 -2.42 13.23
CA SER A 159 33.28 -1.55 14.33
C SER A 159 34.08 -0.25 14.48
N ASP A 160 35.27 -0.16 13.88
CA ASP A 160 36.09 1.06 13.80
C ASP A 160 35.71 1.97 12.61
N GLY A 161 34.69 1.59 11.83
CA GLY A 161 34.22 2.34 10.66
C GLY A 161 35.00 2.06 9.37
N SER A 162 35.95 1.12 9.38
CA SER A 162 36.65 0.64 8.18
C SER A 162 35.84 -0.43 7.43
N ILE A 163 36.23 -0.69 6.18
CA ILE A 163 35.68 -1.79 5.38
C ILE A 163 36.80 -2.75 4.93
N GLN A 164 36.48 -4.03 4.83
CA GLN A 164 37.37 -5.08 4.30
C GLN A 164 36.66 -5.85 3.20
N LEU A 165 37.38 -6.21 2.13
CA LEU A 165 36.84 -7.04 1.05
C LEU A 165 37.46 -8.44 1.13
N LEU A 166 36.63 -9.47 1.12
CA LEU A 166 37.05 -10.85 0.92
C LEU A 166 36.91 -11.19 -0.56
N LEU A 167 38.02 -11.59 -1.17
CA LEU A 167 38.12 -12.01 -2.56
C LEU A 167 37.96 -13.53 -2.63
N GLY A 168 36.91 -14.02 -3.28
CA GLY A 168 36.77 -15.43 -3.58
C GLY A 168 37.54 -15.84 -4.82
N ASP A 169 38.35 -16.89 -4.70
CA ASP A 169 38.94 -17.60 -5.82
C ASP A 169 38.01 -18.75 -6.24
N SER A 170 37.44 -18.63 -7.43
CA SER A 170 36.50 -19.63 -7.97
C SER A 170 37.16 -20.98 -8.32
N THR A 171 38.49 -21.03 -8.43
CA THR A 171 39.22 -22.25 -8.83
C THR A 171 39.34 -23.25 -7.68
N ASP A 172 39.70 -22.78 -6.49
CA ASP A 172 39.82 -23.59 -5.28
C ASP A 172 38.66 -23.39 -4.28
N CYS A 173 37.74 -22.46 -4.58
CA CYS A 173 36.64 -22.07 -3.71
C CYS A 173 37.10 -21.54 -2.34
N SER A 174 38.24 -20.86 -2.31
CA SER A 174 38.79 -20.19 -1.11
C SER A 174 38.55 -18.69 -1.13
N ILE A 175 38.67 -18.05 0.02
CA ILE A 175 38.60 -16.59 0.18
C ILE A 175 39.91 -16.01 0.73
N SER A 176 40.26 -14.80 0.31
CA SER A 176 41.41 -14.04 0.82
C SER A 176 41.03 -12.61 1.20
N ILE A 177 41.72 -12.03 2.19
CA ILE A 177 41.41 -10.66 2.66
C ILE A 177 42.18 -9.64 1.82
N GLN A 178 41.46 -8.66 1.28
CA GLN A 178 42.02 -7.46 0.68
C GLN A 178 41.55 -6.22 1.45
N ASN A 179 42.52 -5.45 1.95
CA ASN A 179 42.25 -4.15 2.58
C ASN A 179 42.22 -3.07 1.49
N PRO A 180 41.09 -2.40 1.24
CA PRO A 180 41.02 -1.37 0.22
C PRO A 180 41.89 -0.15 0.61
N PRO A 181 42.65 0.43 -0.33
CA PRO A 181 43.68 1.44 -0.02
C PRO A 181 43.13 2.78 0.52
N LEU A 182 41.82 3.03 0.42
CA LEU A 182 41.19 4.33 0.67
C LEU A 182 40.84 4.61 2.14
N PHE A 183 40.77 3.60 3.01
CA PHE A 183 40.17 3.73 4.34
C PHE A 183 41.10 3.99 5.54
N PRO A 184 42.44 3.83 5.49
CA PRO A 184 43.26 4.12 6.68
C PRO A 184 43.38 5.61 7.05
N ARG A 185 42.86 6.56 6.24
CA ARG A 185 43.16 8.01 6.39
C ARG A 185 42.03 9.01 6.01
N SER A 186 40.80 8.58 5.72
CA SER A 186 39.70 9.55 5.56
C SER A 186 39.22 10.05 6.92
N PRO A 187 39.00 11.37 7.14
CA PRO A 187 38.47 11.90 8.40
C PRO A 187 36.98 11.56 8.64
N ASP A 188 36.37 10.82 7.72
CA ASP A 188 34.95 10.56 7.63
C ASP A 188 34.74 9.04 7.59
N SER A 189 34.06 8.50 8.60
CA SER A 189 33.80 7.08 8.80
C SER A 189 32.69 6.58 7.89
N VAL A 190 32.69 5.27 7.61
CA VAL A 190 31.65 4.63 6.80
C VAL A 190 30.39 4.41 7.64
N SER A 191 29.29 5.03 7.23
CA SER A 191 27.97 4.89 7.86
C SER A 191 27.26 3.63 7.37
N ALA A 192 27.23 3.40 6.05
CA ALA A 192 26.64 2.22 5.42
C ALA A 192 27.38 1.83 4.13
N CYS A 193 27.41 0.53 3.80
CA CYS A 193 28.01 0.04 2.56
C CYS A 193 27.34 -1.25 2.06
N ALA A 194 27.37 -1.48 0.75
CA ALA A 194 26.84 -2.68 0.12
C ALA A 194 27.54 -3.01 -1.20
N LEU A 195 27.52 -4.28 -1.58
CA LEU A 195 27.92 -4.72 -2.92
C LEU A 195 26.72 -4.73 -3.86
N TYR A 196 26.94 -4.31 -5.10
CA TYR A 196 25.96 -4.39 -6.19
C TYR A 196 26.56 -5.18 -7.35
N HIS A 197 25.87 -6.25 -7.75
CA HIS A 197 26.23 -7.04 -8.92
C HIS A 197 25.28 -6.68 -10.06
N ASP A 198 25.82 -6.05 -11.11
CA ASP A 198 25.11 -5.74 -12.34
C ASP A 198 25.10 -6.96 -13.28
N LYS A 199 24.34 -7.99 -12.86
CA LYS A 199 24.21 -9.27 -13.56
C LYS A 199 23.63 -9.11 -14.97
N GLY A 200 23.97 -10.00 -15.89
CA GLY A 200 23.35 -10.12 -17.21
C GLY A 200 24.33 -9.97 -18.38
N PRO A 201 23.93 -10.37 -19.60
CA PRO A 201 24.82 -10.39 -20.77
C PRO A 201 25.28 -8.99 -21.18
N GLU A 202 24.47 -7.96 -20.90
CA GLU A 202 24.83 -6.56 -21.04
C GLU A 202 24.60 -5.84 -19.70
N PRO A 203 25.64 -5.68 -18.86
CA PRO A 203 25.54 -4.92 -17.61
C PRO A 203 24.99 -3.52 -17.87
N TRP A 204 23.96 -3.13 -17.13
CA TRP A 204 23.22 -1.90 -17.40
C TRP A 204 24.07 -0.64 -17.14
N LEU A 205 24.90 -0.63 -16.10
CA LEU A 205 25.77 0.49 -15.76
C LEU A 205 26.82 0.75 -16.84
N ARG A 206 27.28 -0.27 -17.59
CA ARG A 206 28.20 -0.06 -18.73
C ARG A 206 27.60 0.85 -19.79
N LYS A 207 26.27 0.82 -19.99
CA LYS A 207 25.54 1.70 -20.93
C LYS A 207 25.64 3.17 -20.55
N THR A 208 25.92 3.47 -19.27
CA THR A 208 26.09 4.82 -18.76
C THR A 208 27.51 5.37 -18.90
N SER A 209 28.42 4.57 -19.46
CA SER A 209 29.80 4.95 -19.67
C SER A 209 30.01 5.74 -20.96
N THR A 210 30.99 6.65 -20.96
CA THR A 210 31.41 7.40 -22.15
C THR A 210 32.04 6.51 -23.23
N ASP A 211 32.60 5.36 -22.83
CA ASP A 211 33.25 4.40 -23.74
C ASP A 211 32.27 3.37 -24.32
N ALA A 212 30.97 3.47 -24.00
CA ALA A 212 29.95 2.52 -24.44
C ALA A 212 29.82 2.42 -25.98
N TRP A 213 30.27 3.44 -26.71
CA TRP A 213 30.31 3.42 -28.18
C TRP A 213 31.45 2.55 -28.75
N LEU A 214 32.51 2.29 -27.98
CA LEU A 214 33.64 1.43 -28.39
C LEU A 214 33.39 -0.05 -28.07
N SER A 215 32.49 -0.37 -27.14
CA SER A 215 32.21 -1.75 -26.71
C SER A 215 31.01 -2.42 -27.42
N THR A 216 30.34 -1.73 -28.35
CA THR A 216 29.30 -2.33 -29.21
C THR A 216 29.86 -3.03 -30.45
N GLY A 217 31.19 -3.05 -30.62
CA GLY A 217 31.85 -3.94 -31.57
C GLY A 217 31.77 -5.38 -31.09
N VAL A 218 30.85 -6.13 -31.69
CA VAL A 218 30.69 -7.60 -31.64
C VAL A 218 32.00 -8.29 -31.25
N ALA A 219 32.14 -8.68 -29.98
CA ALA A 219 33.05 -9.74 -29.61
C ALA A 219 32.34 -11.05 -29.98
N GLU A 220 32.77 -11.68 -31.06
CA GLU A 220 32.38 -13.05 -31.40
C GLU A 220 32.55 -13.92 -30.16
N ALA A 221 31.48 -14.65 -29.81
CA ALA A 221 31.55 -15.69 -28.80
C ALA A 221 32.63 -16.69 -29.24
N ILE A 222 33.76 -16.70 -28.52
CA ILE A 222 34.71 -17.79 -28.64
C ILE A 222 34.05 -18.96 -27.92
N ASP A 223 33.62 -19.95 -28.70
CA ASP A 223 33.06 -21.23 -28.24
C ASP A 223 34.10 -21.93 -27.34
N GLY A 224 34.01 -21.67 -26.04
CA GLY A 224 34.66 -22.47 -25.01
C GLY A 224 33.86 -23.75 -24.82
N THR A 225 34.51 -24.89 -24.94
CA THR A 225 33.92 -26.24 -24.93
C THR A 225 33.26 -26.68 -23.61
N ASP A 226 33.07 -25.79 -22.64
CA ASP A 226 32.30 -26.03 -21.42
C ASP A 226 31.06 -25.14 -21.45
N GLY A 227 29.89 -25.72 -21.68
CA GLY A 227 28.61 -25.05 -21.95
C GLY A 227 28.00 -24.23 -20.79
N SER A 228 28.79 -23.51 -20.00
CA SER A 228 28.30 -22.45 -19.11
C SER A 228 28.40 -21.10 -19.81
N LEU A 229 27.26 -20.56 -20.25
CA LEU A 229 27.14 -19.14 -20.60
C LEU A 229 27.53 -18.32 -19.35
N HIS A 230 28.76 -17.82 -19.29
CA HIS A 230 29.22 -17.00 -18.17
C HIS A 230 28.47 -15.66 -18.17
N GLU A 231 27.47 -15.52 -17.30
CA GLU A 231 26.85 -14.25 -16.91
C GLU A 231 27.85 -13.37 -16.12
N GLN A 232 28.90 -12.87 -16.77
CA GLN A 232 29.96 -12.10 -16.10
C GLN A 232 29.59 -10.61 -16.04
N GLY A 233 28.77 -10.25 -15.04
CA GLY A 233 28.42 -8.88 -14.71
C GLY A 233 29.53 -8.13 -13.96
N ASP A 234 29.48 -6.80 -13.95
CA ASP A 234 30.39 -5.98 -13.14
C ASP A 234 29.89 -5.92 -11.68
N ILE A 235 30.82 -5.84 -10.73
CA ILE A 235 30.52 -5.68 -9.31
C ILE A 235 31.04 -4.33 -8.82
N TYR A 236 30.20 -3.62 -8.08
CA TYR A 236 30.47 -2.31 -7.52
C TYR A 236 30.31 -2.32 -6.00
N CYS A 237 31.17 -1.58 -5.30
CA CYS A 237 31.07 -1.32 -3.88
C CYS A 237 30.47 0.07 -3.66
N LEU A 238 29.31 0.13 -3.02
CA LEU A 238 28.59 1.34 -2.66
C LEU A 238 28.98 1.72 -1.24
N VAL A 239 29.39 2.96 -1.02
CA VAL A 239 29.81 3.46 0.31
C VAL A 239 29.14 4.80 0.57
N CYS A 240 28.37 4.87 1.66
CA CYS A 240 27.91 6.12 2.24
C CYS A 240 28.77 6.45 3.47
N PHE A 241 29.26 7.69 3.53
CA PHE A 241 30.03 8.19 4.66
C PHE A 241 29.12 8.89 5.69
N GLU A 242 29.62 9.14 6.90
CA GLU A 242 28.90 9.92 7.92
C GLU A 242 28.64 11.37 7.50
N SER A 243 29.45 11.95 6.62
CA SER A 243 29.15 13.25 5.99
C SER A 243 27.90 13.27 5.11
N GLY A 244 27.36 12.10 4.74
CA GLY A 244 26.27 11.98 3.77
C GLY A 244 26.74 11.90 2.31
N THR A 245 28.05 11.83 2.06
CA THR A 245 28.61 11.57 0.73
C THR A 245 28.39 10.12 0.33
N LEU A 246 27.92 9.87 -0.89
CA LEU A 246 27.76 8.53 -1.49
C LEU A 246 28.78 8.34 -2.62
N LYS A 247 29.53 7.24 -2.59
CA LYS A 247 30.51 6.89 -3.63
C LYS A 247 30.35 5.46 -4.11
N PHE A 248 30.53 5.25 -5.41
CA PHE A 248 30.59 3.91 -6.00
C PHE A 248 32.02 3.62 -6.42
N PHE A 249 32.49 2.42 -6.10
CA PHE A 249 33.83 1.95 -6.42
C PHE A 249 33.74 0.69 -7.28
N ASP A 250 34.63 0.55 -8.27
CA ASP A 250 34.78 -0.72 -8.98
C ASP A 250 35.43 -1.79 -8.09
N VAL A 251 35.05 -3.05 -8.25
CA VAL A 251 35.61 -4.18 -7.50
C VAL A 251 36.39 -5.07 -8.47
N PRO A 252 37.61 -5.53 -8.13
CA PRO A 252 38.30 -5.44 -6.83
C PRO A 252 39.25 -4.23 -6.66
N TYR A 253 39.32 -3.31 -7.62
CA TYR A 253 40.36 -2.26 -7.66
C TYR A 253 40.08 -1.05 -6.76
N PHE A 254 38.81 -0.81 -6.41
CA PHE A 254 38.35 0.32 -5.60
C PHE A 254 38.63 1.71 -6.21
N ASN A 255 38.56 1.85 -7.53
CA ASN A 255 38.54 3.14 -8.19
C ASN A 255 37.15 3.77 -8.07
N CYS A 256 37.08 5.04 -7.67
CA CYS A 256 35.83 5.77 -7.60
C CYS A 256 35.27 6.00 -9.02
N VAL A 257 34.05 5.52 -9.29
CA VAL A 257 33.38 5.60 -10.60
C VAL A 257 32.11 6.45 -10.60
N PHE A 258 31.63 6.88 -9.42
CA PHE A 258 30.50 7.79 -9.24
C PHE A 258 30.58 8.42 -7.84
N SER A 259 30.25 9.70 -7.71
CA SER A 259 30.19 10.37 -6.40
C SER A 259 29.04 11.38 -6.32
N ASP A 260 28.26 11.32 -5.25
CA ASP A 260 27.31 12.36 -4.86
C ASP A 260 27.70 12.93 -3.49
N ASN A 261 27.79 14.26 -3.38
CA ASN A 261 28.29 14.94 -2.19
C ASN A 261 27.26 15.07 -1.05
N ASN A 262 25.97 14.81 -1.29
CA ASN A 262 24.93 15.02 -0.28
C ASN A 262 23.72 14.10 -0.56
N PHE A 263 23.93 12.79 -0.44
CA PHE A 263 22.88 11.79 -0.61
C PHE A 263 21.84 11.86 0.52
N LEU A 264 22.28 12.24 1.73
CA LEU A 264 21.42 12.45 2.91
C LEU A 264 20.30 13.48 2.67
N SER A 265 20.55 14.48 1.82
CA SER A 265 19.57 15.50 1.44
C SER A 265 18.33 14.89 0.77
N GLY A 266 18.42 13.73 0.12
CA GLY A 266 17.24 13.13 -0.52
C GLY A 266 16.75 13.96 -1.73
N LYS A 267 17.66 14.55 -2.50
CA LYS A 267 17.32 15.39 -3.67
C LYS A 267 16.50 14.60 -4.71
N THR A 268 15.68 15.30 -5.48
CA THR A 268 14.89 14.68 -6.55
C THR A 268 15.73 13.95 -7.59
N HIS A 269 16.95 14.44 -7.86
CA HIS A 269 17.89 13.82 -8.78
C HIS A 269 19.27 13.67 -8.14
N LEU A 270 19.89 12.51 -8.33
CA LEU A 270 21.31 12.31 -8.04
C LEU A 270 22.09 12.41 -9.35
N VAL A 271 23.16 13.20 -9.29
CA VAL A 271 24.03 13.53 -10.41
C VAL A 271 25.46 13.26 -9.97
N ASP A 272 26.28 12.77 -10.89
CA ASP A 272 27.69 12.56 -10.61
C ASP A 272 28.43 13.89 -10.42
N THR A 273 28.80 14.17 -9.18
CA THR A 273 29.55 15.36 -8.74
C THR A 273 31.06 15.17 -8.78
N PHE A 274 31.56 13.99 -9.18
CA PHE A 274 32.99 13.72 -9.32
C PHE A 274 33.72 14.79 -10.17
N ILE A 275 33.00 15.39 -11.13
CA ILE A 275 33.50 16.45 -12.02
C ILE A 275 33.60 17.82 -11.30
N GLU A 276 32.71 18.14 -10.36
CA GLU A 276 32.69 19.47 -9.72
C GLU A 276 33.77 19.63 -8.64
N GLY A 277 34.16 18.56 -7.95
CA GLY A 277 35.12 18.60 -6.84
C GLY A 277 36.49 19.14 -7.25
N ILE A 278 36.98 18.76 -8.42
CA ILE A 278 38.30 19.15 -8.95
C ILE A 278 38.35 20.65 -9.30
N SER A 279 37.21 21.21 -9.74
CA SER A 279 37.12 22.64 -10.10
C SER A 279 37.09 23.57 -8.89
N LYS A 280 36.47 23.13 -7.77
CA LYS A 280 36.33 23.93 -6.54
C LYS A 280 37.58 23.87 -5.65
N GLU A 281 38.33 22.76 -5.64
CA GLU A 281 39.60 22.68 -4.91
C GLU A 281 40.69 23.57 -5.53
N SER A 282 40.69 23.71 -6.86
CA SER A 282 41.63 24.59 -7.57
C SER A 282 41.36 26.09 -7.34
N GLN A 283 40.12 26.47 -6.97
CA GLN A 283 39.76 27.87 -6.70
C GLN A 283 39.84 28.27 -5.21
N LYS A 284 39.72 27.32 -4.27
CA LYS A 284 39.83 27.63 -2.83
C LYS A 284 41.22 28.08 -2.38
N ASN A 285 42.27 27.85 -3.19
CA ASN A 285 43.62 28.29 -2.89
C ASN A 285 43.97 29.72 -3.36
N LYS A 286 43.01 30.52 -3.86
CA LYS A 286 43.31 31.91 -4.27
C LYS A 286 42.49 33.03 -3.62
N ASN A 287 41.40 32.77 -2.91
CA ASN A 287 40.60 33.84 -2.30
C ASN A 287 40.43 33.65 -0.78
N LYS A 288 41.46 34.06 -0.02
CA LYS A 288 41.33 34.44 1.40
C LYS A 288 41.57 35.95 1.52
N SER A 289 40.52 36.74 1.31
CA SER A 289 40.36 38.07 1.93
C SER A 289 39.05 38.74 1.48
N SER A 290 38.01 38.62 2.29
CA SER A 290 37.02 39.67 2.61
C SER A 290 35.83 38.99 3.30
N GLY A 291 35.46 39.51 4.47
CA GLY A 291 34.40 38.97 5.28
C GLY A 291 33.04 39.47 4.84
N GLU A 292 32.04 38.59 4.92
CA GLU A 292 30.64 38.99 5.08
C GLU A 292 30.00 38.06 6.11
N ALA A 293 29.46 38.69 7.16
CA ALA A 293 28.74 38.05 8.23
C ALA A 293 27.33 37.67 7.74
N GLY A 294 27.17 36.40 7.38
CA GLY A 294 25.87 35.77 7.13
C GLY A 294 25.35 35.10 8.40
N SER A 295 24.16 35.51 8.82
CA SER A 295 23.31 34.99 9.90
C SER A 295 23.55 33.53 10.31
N GLN A 296 24.10 33.34 11.52
CA GLN A 296 24.01 32.09 12.25
C GLN A 296 22.55 31.87 12.66
N VAL A 297 21.82 31.12 11.84
CA VAL A 297 20.65 30.37 12.32
C VAL A 297 21.19 29.44 13.40
N LYS A 298 20.67 29.58 14.62
CA LYS A 298 20.92 28.64 15.72
C LYS A 298 20.61 27.24 15.19
N ARG A 299 21.65 26.42 14.98
CA ARG A 299 21.53 24.98 14.82
C ARG A 299 20.90 24.45 16.10
N GLU A 300 19.57 24.32 16.13
CA GLU A 300 18.94 23.35 17.01
C GLU A 300 19.64 22.01 16.80
N SER A 301 19.79 21.25 17.88
CA SER A 301 20.48 19.96 17.91
C SER A 301 19.85 18.99 16.91
N SER A 302 20.28 19.07 15.65
CA SER A 302 20.11 18.01 14.69
C SER A 302 20.77 16.79 15.32
N GLN A 303 19.95 15.85 15.81
CA GLN A 303 20.37 14.46 15.88
C GLN A 303 21.16 14.19 14.60
N SER A 304 22.37 13.67 14.72
CA SER A 304 23.25 13.43 13.58
C SER A 304 22.57 12.45 12.64
N MET A 305 21.85 12.96 11.63
CA MET A 305 21.20 12.15 10.62
C MET A 305 22.27 11.46 9.79
N ASN A 306 22.14 10.16 9.64
CA ASN A 306 23.04 9.35 8.83
C ASN A 306 22.26 8.23 8.14
N ILE A 307 22.86 7.66 7.10
CA ILE A 307 22.37 6.46 6.44
C ILE A 307 22.80 5.26 7.28
N VAL A 308 21.85 4.44 7.72
CA VAL A 308 22.11 3.23 8.50
C VAL A 308 22.13 1.98 7.64
N GLU A 309 21.46 2.01 6.49
CA GLU A 309 21.36 0.87 5.58
C GLU A 309 21.35 1.36 4.13
N LEU A 310 22.07 0.66 3.26
CA LEU A 310 22.25 1.01 1.85
C LEU A 310 22.14 -0.27 1.02
N THR A 311 21.41 -0.24 -0.08
CA THR A 311 21.31 -1.38 -1.01
C THR A 311 21.03 -0.88 -2.41
N MET A 312 21.60 -1.54 -3.42
CA MET A 312 21.22 -1.34 -4.81
C MET A 312 20.92 -2.69 -5.42
N HIS A 313 19.85 -2.77 -6.22
CA HIS A 313 19.45 -4.02 -6.84
C HIS A 313 18.86 -3.78 -8.22
N ARG A 314 19.10 -4.72 -9.13
CA ARG A 314 18.50 -4.80 -10.46
C ARG A 314 17.90 -6.19 -10.61
N TRP A 315 16.60 -6.22 -10.87
CA TRP A 315 15.84 -7.45 -11.03
C TRP A 315 15.91 -7.98 -12.45
N SER A 316 15.46 -9.22 -12.65
CA SER A 316 15.50 -9.87 -13.95
C SER A 316 14.44 -9.29 -14.89
N GLY A 317 14.82 -8.88 -16.10
CA GLY A 317 13.88 -8.32 -17.07
C GLY A 317 14.57 -7.58 -18.21
N GLN A 318 13.99 -7.67 -19.41
CA GLN A 318 14.59 -7.13 -20.65
C GLN A 318 14.89 -5.62 -20.60
N TYR A 319 14.14 -4.87 -19.79
CA TYR A 319 14.26 -3.42 -19.66
C TYR A 319 14.57 -2.95 -18.22
N SER A 320 14.79 -3.91 -17.30
CA SER A 320 15.00 -3.68 -15.88
C SER A 320 16.22 -2.80 -15.61
N ARG A 321 16.03 -1.82 -14.74
CA ARG A 321 17.03 -0.83 -14.34
C ARG A 321 17.26 -0.91 -12.84
N PRO A 322 18.46 -0.54 -12.35
CA PRO A 322 18.75 -0.61 -10.94
C PRO A 322 17.95 0.40 -10.11
N PHE A 323 17.54 -0.05 -8.93
CA PHE A 323 17.06 0.79 -7.84
C PHE A 323 18.13 0.93 -6.77
N LEU A 324 18.24 2.13 -6.19
CA LEU A 324 19.11 2.46 -5.07
C LEU A 324 18.24 2.84 -3.86
N PHE A 325 18.49 2.18 -2.74
CA PHE A 325 17.78 2.35 -1.48
C PHE A 325 18.75 2.80 -0.39
N GLY A 326 18.37 3.81 0.39
CA GLY A 326 19.06 4.22 1.60
C GLY A 326 18.05 4.45 2.72
N ILE A 327 18.32 3.91 3.91
CA ILE A 327 17.47 4.16 5.09
C ILE A 327 18.23 5.04 6.08
N LEU A 328 17.59 6.12 6.53
CA LEU A 328 18.13 7.00 7.56
C LEU A 328 17.86 6.45 8.96
N ASN A 329 18.62 6.93 9.94
CA ASN A 329 18.40 6.59 11.34
C ASN A 329 17.01 6.99 11.90
N ASP A 330 16.30 7.93 11.29
CA ASP A 330 14.93 8.31 11.65
C ASP A 330 13.84 7.48 10.93
N GLY A 331 14.25 6.43 10.20
CA GLY A 331 13.38 5.55 9.43
C GLY A 331 12.99 6.08 8.04
N THR A 332 13.48 7.25 7.62
CA THR A 332 13.22 7.77 6.25
C THR A 332 13.84 6.83 5.22
N ILE A 333 13.05 6.43 4.22
CA ILE A 333 13.53 5.62 3.09
C ILE A 333 13.75 6.53 1.88
N LEU A 334 14.98 6.55 1.39
CA LEU A 334 15.36 7.16 0.13
C LEU A 334 15.38 6.08 -0.95
N CYS A 335 14.48 6.18 -1.92
CA CYS A 335 14.41 5.26 -3.06
C CYS A 335 14.66 6.03 -4.36
N TYR A 336 15.50 5.45 -5.20
CA TYR A 336 15.96 6.06 -6.44
C TYR A 336 15.92 5.04 -7.57
N HIS A 337 15.42 5.45 -8.73
CA HIS A 337 15.43 4.62 -9.94
C HIS A 337 16.46 5.18 -10.93
N ALA A 338 17.35 4.31 -11.41
CA ALA A 338 18.42 4.70 -12.32
C ALA A 338 17.87 4.99 -13.73
N TYR A 339 18.41 6.01 -14.38
CA TYR A 339 18.16 6.31 -15.79
C TYR A 339 19.42 6.77 -16.50
N LEU A 340 19.46 6.52 -17.81
CA LEU A 340 20.53 6.98 -18.69
C LEU A 340 20.25 8.43 -19.12
N TYR A 341 21.23 9.30 -18.94
CA TYR A 341 21.18 10.69 -19.38
C TYR A 341 22.21 10.96 -20.47
N GLU A 342 21.74 11.08 -21.71
CA GLU A 342 22.55 11.53 -22.84
C GLU A 342 22.37 13.04 -23.00
N GLY A 343 23.23 13.83 -22.37
CA GLY A 343 23.20 15.28 -22.53
C GLY A 343 23.66 15.68 -23.94
N GLN A 344 22.88 16.48 -24.68
CA GLN A 344 23.42 17.25 -25.79
C GLN A 344 24.46 18.24 -25.24
N GLU A 345 25.72 18.12 -25.66
CA GLU A 345 26.74 19.16 -25.45
C GLU A 345 26.35 20.41 -26.26
N GLY A 346 25.39 21.19 -25.75
CA GLY A 346 24.85 22.42 -26.34
C GLY A 346 25.30 23.71 -25.65
N SER A 347 26.35 23.69 -24.84
CA SER A 347 27.03 24.91 -24.39
C SER A 347 28.35 25.08 -25.17
N PRO A 348 28.65 26.28 -25.71
CA PRO A 348 29.80 26.44 -26.58
C PRO A 348 31.06 26.13 -25.79
N LYS A 349 31.86 25.18 -26.31
CA LYS A 349 33.21 24.89 -25.85
C LYS A 349 33.99 26.21 -25.81
N LYS A 350 34.21 26.77 -24.63
CA LYS A 350 35.39 27.62 -24.42
C LYS A 350 36.57 26.69 -24.53
N GLU A 351 37.16 26.64 -25.72
CA GLU A 351 38.47 26.05 -25.94
C GLU A 351 39.45 26.69 -24.96
N VAL A 352 39.73 25.99 -23.87
CA VAL A 352 40.96 26.19 -23.13
C VAL A 352 41.96 25.26 -23.80
N SER A 353 42.72 25.82 -24.73
CA SER A 353 43.90 25.18 -25.33
C SER A 353 44.90 24.82 -24.22
N LEU A 354 44.88 23.56 -23.79
CA LEU A 354 45.90 22.99 -22.92
C LEU A 354 47.08 22.54 -23.80
N SER A 355 48.23 23.17 -23.59
CA SER A 355 49.50 22.75 -24.15
C SER A 355 49.87 21.33 -23.69
N PRO A 356 50.45 20.48 -24.56
CA PRO A 356 50.77 19.10 -24.25
C PRO A 356 52.09 19.02 -23.50
N GLN A 357 52.10 19.25 -22.19
CA GLN A 357 53.24 18.91 -21.31
C GLN A 357 52.85 19.02 -19.82
N ALA A 358 52.10 18.03 -19.33
CA ALA A 358 52.08 17.61 -17.93
C ALA A 358 51.35 16.26 -17.83
N SER A 359 52.12 15.19 -17.72
CA SER A 359 51.64 13.84 -17.45
C SER A 359 51.15 13.72 -16.00
N GLY A 360 49.86 13.92 -15.80
CA GLY A 360 49.12 13.58 -14.59
C GLY A 360 47.68 13.22 -15.00
N GLY A 361 47.43 11.94 -15.24
CA GLY A 361 46.17 11.45 -15.81
C GLY A 361 44.97 11.69 -14.90
N THR A 362 44.11 12.62 -15.27
CA THR A 362 42.78 12.80 -14.67
C THR A 362 41.78 11.98 -15.46
N ASN A 363 41.46 10.76 -15.01
CA ASN A 363 40.43 9.95 -15.65
C ASN A 363 39.05 10.54 -15.34
N PRO A 364 38.21 10.85 -16.36
CA PRO A 364 36.82 11.22 -16.13
C PRO A 364 36.08 10.06 -15.45
N SER A 365 35.06 10.38 -14.65
CA SER A 365 34.17 9.38 -14.05
C SER A 365 33.60 8.44 -15.12
N ARG A 366 33.77 7.13 -14.91
CA ARG A 366 33.36 6.09 -15.87
C ARG A 366 31.85 5.98 -16.04
N LEU A 367 31.04 6.47 -15.09
CA LEU A 367 29.57 6.40 -15.11
C LEU A 367 28.93 7.79 -15.31
N ARG A 368 29.55 8.64 -16.15
CA ARG A 368 29.14 10.05 -16.33
C ARG A 368 27.67 10.24 -16.73
N ASN A 369 27.09 9.30 -17.49
CA ASN A 369 25.70 9.38 -17.94
C ASN A 369 24.71 8.74 -16.96
N LEU A 370 25.17 8.20 -15.84
CA LEU A 370 24.33 7.62 -14.80
C LEU A 370 23.63 8.74 -14.03
N ARG A 371 22.31 8.65 -13.94
CA ARG A 371 21.51 9.51 -13.09
C ARG A 371 20.50 8.69 -12.32
N PHE A 372 20.01 9.27 -11.24
CA PHE A 372 18.93 8.69 -10.47
C PHE A 372 17.81 9.70 -10.30
N VAL A 373 16.57 9.23 -10.30
CA VAL A 373 15.39 10.01 -9.95
C VAL A 373 14.76 9.43 -8.70
N ARG A 374 14.42 10.29 -7.74
CA ARG A 374 13.78 9.89 -6.50
C ARG A 374 12.38 9.35 -6.79
N VAL A 375 12.07 8.17 -6.26
CA VAL A 375 10.77 7.52 -6.40
C VAL A 375 10.02 7.68 -5.09
N PHE A 376 8.79 8.17 -5.17
CA PHE A 376 7.90 8.20 -4.03
C PHE A 376 7.51 6.77 -3.66
N LEU A 377 7.77 6.39 -2.42
CA LEU A 377 7.30 5.15 -1.83
C LEU A 377 6.14 5.50 -0.91
N ASP A 378 5.02 4.81 -1.08
CA ASP A 378 3.85 4.94 -0.21
C ASP A 378 4.09 4.21 1.12
N THR A 379 5.17 4.60 1.81
CA THR A 379 5.71 3.94 3.00
C THR A 379 5.62 4.89 4.17
N PHE A 380 4.48 4.91 4.83
CA PHE A 380 4.33 5.71 6.06
C PHE A 380 4.83 4.96 7.31
N THR A 381 5.53 3.85 7.12
CA THR A 381 6.08 3.01 8.19
C THR A 381 7.43 3.53 8.67
N ARG A 382 7.44 4.75 9.24
CA ARG A 382 8.61 5.25 9.96
C ARG A 382 8.68 4.64 11.36
N GLU A 383 9.83 4.03 11.65
CA GLU A 383 10.21 3.57 12.97
C GLU A 383 11.27 4.49 13.58
N GLU A 384 11.07 4.88 14.83
CA GLU A 384 12.22 5.26 15.65
C GLU A 384 12.99 3.98 15.98
N PRO A 385 14.30 3.93 15.72
CA PRO A 385 15.11 2.76 16.05
C PRO A 385 15.05 2.55 17.56
N THR A 386 14.54 1.39 18.00
CA THR A 386 14.71 0.97 19.39
C THR A 386 16.21 0.83 19.65
N ALA A 387 16.70 1.56 20.65
CA ALA A 387 18.11 1.57 21.02
C ALA A 387 18.55 0.13 21.39
N GLY A 388 19.26 -0.52 20.47
CA GLY A 388 19.90 -1.82 20.68
C GLY A 388 19.30 -2.96 19.87
N ASN A 389 19.55 -2.99 18.55
CA ASN A 389 19.87 -4.17 17.74
C ASN A 389 19.69 -3.84 16.23
N GLN A 390 20.78 -3.47 15.55
CA GLN A 390 20.79 -3.23 14.10
C GLN A 390 20.80 -4.57 13.36
N CYS A 391 19.63 -5.13 13.06
CA CYS A 391 19.51 -6.18 12.04
C CYS A 391 19.35 -5.52 10.65
N GLN A 392 19.80 -6.20 9.58
CA GLN A 392 19.41 -5.83 8.21
C GLN A 392 17.88 -5.83 8.10
N ARG A 393 17.30 -4.75 7.59
CA ARG A 393 15.86 -4.64 7.37
C ARG A 393 15.47 -4.93 5.93
N ILE A 394 16.33 -4.58 4.98
CA ILE A 394 16.11 -4.78 3.54
C ILE A 394 16.46 -6.22 3.17
N ASN A 395 15.44 -7.01 2.83
CA ASN A 395 15.61 -8.37 2.37
C ASN A 395 15.18 -8.48 0.89
N VAL A 396 16.14 -8.67 -0.01
CA VAL A 396 15.84 -8.84 -1.45
C VAL A 396 15.34 -10.25 -1.71
N PHE A 397 14.24 -10.40 -2.45
CA PHE A 397 13.71 -11.68 -2.90
C PHE A 397 13.50 -11.70 -4.43
N LYS A 398 13.58 -12.89 -5.03
CA LYS A 398 13.47 -13.07 -6.49
C LYS A 398 12.27 -13.89 -6.94
N ASN A 399 11.85 -14.87 -6.16
CA ASN A 399 10.75 -15.74 -6.55
C ASN A 399 9.96 -16.18 -5.32
N VAL A 400 9.11 -15.27 -4.85
CA VAL A 400 8.12 -15.55 -3.80
C VAL A 400 6.76 -15.47 -4.47
N GLY A 401 6.09 -16.61 -4.62
CA GLY A 401 4.81 -16.70 -5.36
C GLY A 401 4.88 -16.19 -6.81
N GLY A 402 6.04 -16.26 -7.46
CA GLY A 402 6.27 -15.72 -8.81
C GLY A 402 6.61 -14.22 -8.87
N TYR A 403 6.73 -13.55 -7.72
CA TYR A 403 7.11 -12.15 -7.64
C TYR A 403 8.56 -11.98 -7.15
N GLU A 404 9.15 -10.86 -7.56
CA GLU A 404 10.47 -10.41 -7.12
C GLU A 404 10.36 -9.01 -6.49
N GLY A 405 11.26 -8.67 -5.56
CA GLY A 405 11.15 -7.42 -4.83
C GLY A 405 12.05 -7.32 -3.60
N ILE A 406 11.66 -6.42 -2.69
CA ILE A 406 12.25 -6.23 -1.37
C ILE A 406 11.18 -6.43 -0.31
N PHE A 407 11.51 -7.15 0.75
CA PHE A 407 10.75 -7.18 1.98
C PHE A 407 11.48 -6.37 3.05
N LEU A 408 10.80 -5.38 3.64
CA LEU A 408 11.32 -4.58 4.73
C LEU A 408 10.80 -5.14 6.06
N SER A 409 11.68 -5.67 6.89
CA SER A 409 11.36 -6.11 8.25
C SER A 409 11.38 -4.94 9.24
N GLY A 410 10.75 -5.13 10.40
CA GLY A 410 10.57 -4.11 11.44
C GLY A 410 9.23 -4.26 12.18
N ALA A 411 8.94 -3.30 13.04
CA ALA A 411 7.63 -3.12 13.69
C ALA A 411 6.46 -2.99 12.69
N ARG A 412 6.72 -2.50 11.48
CA ARG A 412 5.75 -2.47 10.38
C ARG A 412 6.36 -3.06 9.10
N PRO A 413 6.19 -4.37 8.89
CA PRO A 413 6.77 -5.01 7.74
C PRO A 413 6.06 -4.61 6.44
N VAL A 414 6.82 -4.44 5.36
CA VAL A 414 6.30 -3.96 4.07
C VAL A 414 6.93 -4.73 2.91
N TRP A 415 6.09 -5.13 1.96
CA TRP A 415 6.49 -5.70 0.68
C TRP A 415 6.64 -4.61 -0.37
N PHE A 416 7.75 -4.61 -1.09
CA PHE A 416 8.00 -3.83 -2.29
C PHE A 416 8.11 -4.80 -3.46
N MET A 417 6.98 -5.11 -4.10
CA MET A 417 6.94 -6.03 -5.24
C MET A 417 7.25 -5.28 -6.52
N LEU A 418 8.23 -5.75 -7.30
CA LEU A 418 8.53 -5.20 -8.60
C LEU A 418 7.55 -5.77 -9.63
N CYS A 419 6.70 -4.92 -10.17
CA CYS A 419 5.76 -5.28 -11.23
C CYS A 419 5.86 -4.26 -12.36
N ARG A 420 6.16 -4.71 -13.58
CA ARG A 420 6.30 -3.84 -14.77
C ARG A 420 7.22 -2.64 -14.52
N GLU A 421 8.37 -2.89 -13.89
CA GLU A 421 9.39 -1.88 -13.53
C GLU A 421 8.93 -0.81 -12.53
N ARG A 422 7.86 -1.09 -11.79
CA ARG A 422 7.35 -0.22 -10.73
C ARG A 422 7.28 -0.99 -9.43
N LEU A 423 7.65 -0.33 -8.34
CA LEU A 423 7.48 -0.89 -7.01
C LEU A 423 6.02 -0.74 -6.58
N ARG A 424 5.41 -1.86 -6.19
CA ARG A 424 4.10 -1.93 -5.51
C ARG A 424 4.36 -2.14 -4.03
N VAL A 425 3.80 -1.25 -3.21
CA VAL A 425 4.03 -1.23 -1.77
C VAL A 425 2.83 -1.84 -1.06
N HIS A 426 3.06 -2.90 -0.29
CA HIS A 426 2.03 -3.77 0.30
C HIS A 426 2.38 -4.02 1.78
N PRO A 427 1.72 -3.35 2.74
CA PRO A 427 2.09 -3.46 4.15
C PRO A 427 1.51 -4.72 4.82
N GLN A 428 2.29 -5.45 5.62
CA GLN A 428 1.88 -6.69 6.30
C GLN A 428 1.67 -6.42 7.80
N HIS A 429 0.43 -6.13 8.24
CA HIS A 429 0.18 -5.79 9.65
C HIS A 429 -0.36 -6.93 10.53
N CYS A 430 -0.74 -8.07 9.94
CA CYS A 430 -1.43 -9.18 10.61
C CYS A 430 -0.74 -9.72 11.87
N ASP A 431 0.59 -9.84 11.81
CA ASP A 431 1.41 -10.49 12.84
C ASP A 431 2.23 -9.49 13.67
N GLY A 432 2.03 -8.19 13.41
CA GLY A 432 2.80 -7.13 14.03
C GLY A 432 4.25 -7.09 13.53
N SER A 433 5.18 -6.92 14.47
CA SER A 433 6.60 -6.74 14.16
C SER A 433 7.26 -8.03 13.68
N ILE A 434 8.02 -7.95 12.59
CA ILE A 434 8.82 -9.04 12.02
C ILE A 434 10.29 -8.70 12.19
N VAL A 435 11.04 -9.58 12.84
CA VAL A 435 12.47 -9.37 13.16
C VAL A 435 13.38 -9.96 12.10
N ALA A 436 13.02 -11.12 11.55
CA ALA A 436 13.82 -11.84 10.56
C ALA A 436 12.95 -12.40 9.44
N PHE A 437 13.44 -12.40 8.22
CA PHE A 437 12.75 -12.89 7.02
C PHE A 437 13.74 -13.56 6.06
N SER A 438 13.31 -14.64 5.40
CA SER A 438 14.04 -15.24 4.28
C SER A 438 13.10 -15.92 3.29
N VAL A 439 13.55 -16.13 2.07
CA VAL A 439 12.82 -16.92 1.06
C VAL A 439 12.95 -18.40 1.42
N LEU A 440 11.88 -19.17 1.30
CA LEU A 440 11.93 -20.62 1.50
C LEU A 440 11.27 -21.32 0.31
N HIS A 441 12.08 -22.07 -0.43
CA HIS A 441 11.63 -22.98 -1.47
C HIS A 441 12.08 -24.39 -1.09
N ASN A 442 11.12 -25.24 -0.70
CA ASN A 442 11.30 -26.65 -0.38
C ASN A 442 10.08 -27.46 -0.88
N VAL A 443 10.12 -28.78 -0.73
CA VAL A 443 9.09 -29.72 -1.22
C VAL A 443 7.68 -29.38 -0.74
N ASN A 444 7.53 -28.89 0.50
CA ASN A 444 6.22 -28.58 1.08
C ASN A 444 5.81 -27.10 0.95
N CYS A 445 6.75 -26.23 0.57
CA CYS A 445 6.59 -24.79 0.49
C CYS A 445 7.34 -24.29 -0.75
N ASN A 446 6.78 -24.56 -1.92
CA ASN A 446 7.35 -24.12 -3.19
C ASN A 446 7.27 -22.59 -3.30
N HIS A 447 8.41 -21.93 -3.48
CA HIS A 447 8.54 -20.47 -3.69
C HIS A 447 7.82 -19.66 -2.62
N GLY A 448 7.87 -20.15 -1.38
CA GLY A 448 7.32 -19.47 -0.22
C GLY A 448 8.35 -18.64 0.52
N LEU A 449 8.07 -18.45 1.79
CA LEU A 449 8.82 -17.56 2.68
C LEU A 449 8.81 -18.10 4.11
N ILE A 450 9.77 -17.64 4.89
CA ILE A 450 9.87 -17.94 6.32
C ILE A 450 10.23 -16.66 7.07
N TYR A 451 9.56 -16.39 8.19
CA TYR A 451 9.86 -15.24 9.03
C TYR A 451 9.66 -15.52 10.51
N VAL A 452 10.24 -14.65 11.34
CA VAL A 452 10.13 -14.69 12.81
C VAL A 452 9.55 -13.36 13.31
N THR A 453 8.49 -13.43 14.10
CA THR A 453 7.88 -12.24 14.73
C THR A 453 8.70 -11.76 15.92
N SER A 454 8.48 -10.53 16.39
CA SER A 454 9.14 -10.03 17.60
C SER A 454 8.76 -10.76 18.88
N GLN A 455 7.65 -11.51 18.87
CA GLN A 455 7.28 -12.40 19.98
C GLN A 455 8.05 -13.74 19.93
N GLY A 456 8.81 -14.00 18.87
CA GLY A 456 9.58 -15.24 18.69
C GLY A 456 8.86 -16.33 17.92
N PHE A 457 7.72 -16.06 17.26
CA PHE A 457 7.01 -17.09 16.49
C PHE A 457 7.63 -17.26 15.11
N LEU A 458 8.09 -18.47 14.79
CA LEU A 458 8.52 -18.86 13.43
C LEU A 458 7.31 -19.23 12.57
N LYS A 459 7.21 -18.68 11.36
CA LYS A 459 6.14 -18.98 10.40
C LYS A 459 6.68 -19.29 9.03
N ILE A 460 6.17 -20.36 8.42
CA ILE A 460 6.41 -20.75 7.03
C ILE A 460 5.14 -20.44 6.25
N CYS A 461 5.26 -19.69 5.14
CA CYS A 461 4.09 -19.18 4.44
C CYS A 461 4.28 -19.19 2.93
N GLN A 462 3.17 -19.09 2.20
CA GLN A 462 3.15 -18.81 0.76
C GLN A 462 2.21 -17.63 0.50
N LEU A 463 2.49 -16.88 -0.57
CA LEU A 463 1.56 -15.85 -1.04
C LEU A 463 0.33 -16.51 -1.70
N PRO A 464 -0.89 -16.04 -1.40
CA PRO A 464 -2.09 -16.47 -2.12
C PRO A 464 -1.98 -16.28 -3.64
N SER A 465 -2.15 -17.35 -4.40
CA SER A 465 -2.00 -17.35 -5.86
C SER A 465 -3.19 -16.73 -6.63
N THR A 466 -4.34 -16.56 -5.96
CA THR A 466 -5.57 -15.99 -6.52
C THR A 466 -5.56 -14.46 -6.57
N LEU A 467 -4.65 -13.82 -5.84
CA LEU A 467 -4.51 -12.38 -5.77
C LEU A 467 -3.55 -11.86 -6.82
N ASN A 468 -3.89 -10.70 -7.38
CA ASN A 468 -2.97 -9.94 -8.21
C ASN A 468 -2.31 -8.83 -7.39
N TYR A 469 -0.99 -8.91 -7.24
CA TYR A 469 -0.19 -7.92 -6.52
C TYR A 469 0.37 -6.79 -7.40
N ASP A 470 0.18 -6.84 -8.73
CA ASP A 470 0.48 -5.74 -9.66
C ASP A 470 -0.66 -4.72 -9.68
N SER A 471 -1.02 -4.22 -8.51
CA SER A 471 -2.01 -3.18 -8.28
C SER A 471 -1.58 -2.38 -7.04
N TYR A 472 -2.14 -1.19 -6.85
CA TYR A 472 -1.80 -0.40 -5.65
C TYR A 472 -2.14 -1.14 -4.37
N TRP A 473 -3.28 -1.84 -4.37
CA TRP A 473 -3.68 -2.81 -3.37
C TRP A 473 -3.80 -4.19 -4.00
N PRO A 474 -3.60 -5.29 -3.27
CA PRO A 474 -3.86 -6.62 -3.80
C PRO A 474 -5.35 -6.77 -4.14
N VAL A 475 -5.62 -7.26 -5.35
CA VAL A 475 -6.99 -7.40 -5.84
C VAL A 475 -7.21 -8.79 -6.40
N GLN A 476 -8.34 -9.40 -6.02
CA GLN A 476 -8.91 -10.54 -6.71
C GLN A 476 -10.11 -10.04 -7.54
N LYS A 477 -10.12 -10.39 -8.83
CA LYS A 477 -11.19 -10.03 -9.77
C LYS A 477 -12.15 -11.21 -9.93
N ILE A 478 -13.41 -10.99 -9.61
CA ILE A 478 -14.49 -11.98 -9.67
C ILE A 478 -15.40 -11.63 -10.86
N PRO A 479 -15.40 -12.43 -11.93
CA PRO A 479 -16.24 -12.19 -13.09
C PRO A 479 -17.71 -12.51 -12.78
N LEU A 480 -18.58 -11.50 -12.82
CA LEU A 480 -20.01 -11.64 -12.55
C LEU A 480 -20.83 -11.90 -13.81
N ARG A 481 -20.33 -11.56 -15.01
CA ARG A 481 -21.09 -11.68 -16.27
C ARG A 481 -22.42 -10.91 -16.25
N GLY A 482 -22.42 -9.75 -15.60
CA GLY A 482 -23.56 -8.86 -15.47
C GLY A 482 -23.15 -7.60 -14.71
N THR A 483 -23.91 -6.52 -14.86
CA THR A 483 -23.60 -5.23 -14.26
C THR A 483 -23.96 -5.24 -12.78
N PRO A 484 -23.01 -5.08 -11.86
CA PRO A 484 -23.32 -5.00 -10.45
C PRO A 484 -23.80 -3.60 -10.05
N HIS A 485 -24.81 -3.53 -9.18
CA HIS A 485 -25.42 -2.26 -8.75
C HIS A 485 -25.16 -1.95 -7.28
N GLN A 486 -25.37 -2.92 -6.38
CA GLN A 486 -25.19 -2.70 -4.94
C GLN A 486 -24.88 -4.00 -4.21
N ILE A 487 -23.96 -3.93 -3.25
CA ILE A 487 -23.56 -5.05 -2.38
C ILE A 487 -23.88 -4.75 -0.92
N SER A 488 -24.20 -5.79 -0.15
CA SER A 488 -24.30 -5.78 1.31
C SER A 488 -23.44 -6.91 1.89
N TYR A 489 -22.96 -6.76 3.13
CA TYR A 489 -22.21 -7.82 3.82
C TYR A 489 -23.02 -8.35 5.00
N PHE A 490 -23.08 -9.67 5.13
CA PHE A 490 -23.65 -10.36 6.28
C PHE A 490 -22.54 -11.05 7.07
N SER A 491 -22.09 -10.41 8.15
CA SER A 491 -20.91 -10.84 8.91
C SER A 491 -21.08 -12.18 9.64
N GLU A 492 -22.30 -12.50 10.10
CA GLU A 492 -22.53 -13.72 10.90
C GLU A 492 -22.35 -15.00 10.07
N LYS A 493 -22.62 -14.95 8.75
CA LYS A 493 -22.50 -16.09 7.83
C LYS A 493 -21.48 -15.88 6.72
N ASN A 494 -20.72 -14.78 6.74
CA ASN A 494 -19.77 -14.42 5.69
C ASN A 494 -20.39 -14.38 4.27
N LEU A 495 -21.64 -13.91 4.14
CA LEU A 495 -22.37 -13.86 2.87
C LEU A 495 -22.41 -12.44 2.29
N TYR A 496 -22.46 -12.35 0.97
CA TYR A 496 -22.48 -11.10 0.22
C TYR A 496 -23.63 -11.04 -0.78
N PRO A 497 -24.81 -10.57 -0.35
CA PRO A 497 -25.91 -10.25 -1.26
C PRO A 497 -25.54 -9.11 -2.21
N LEU A 498 -25.72 -9.33 -3.50
CA LEU A 498 -25.32 -8.44 -4.59
C LEU A 498 -26.45 -8.32 -5.62
N ILE A 499 -26.84 -7.10 -5.95
CA ILE A 499 -27.71 -6.80 -7.10
C ILE A 499 -26.89 -6.83 -8.38
N VAL A 500 -27.33 -7.61 -9.36
CA VAL A 500 -26.77 -7.70 -10.70
C VAL A 500 -27.88 -7.48 -11.72
N SER A 501 -27.59 -6.77 -12.81
CA SER A 501 -28.43 -6.77 -14.01
C SER A 501 -27.74 -7.46 -15.17
N VAL A 502 -28.51 -8.21 -15.96
CA VAL A 502 -28.03 -8.93 -17.13
C VAL A 502 -28.82 -8.45 -18.35
N PRO A 503 -28.13 -8.10 -19.45
CA PRO A 503 -28.81 -7.73 -20.69
C PRO A 503 -29.46 -8.96 -21.33
N VAL A 504 -30.76 -8.91 -21.54
CA VAL A 504 -31.55 -9.97 -22.19
C VAL A 504 -32.24 -9.41 -23.42
N THR A 505 -32.02 -10.06 -24.56
CA THR A 505 -32.66 -9.68 -25.83
C THR A 505 -34.03 -10.34 -25.93
N ARG A 506 -35.10 -9.52 -26.01
CA ARG A 506 -36.48 -9.99 -26.16
C ARG A 506 -37.18 -9.35 -27.35
N PRO A 507 -38.14 -10.04 -28.01
CA PRO A 507 -39.02 -9.44 -29.00
C PRO A 507 -39.81 -8.25 -28.42
N LEU A 508 -39.93 -7.16 -29.18
CA LEU A 508 -40.59 -5.92 -28.75
C LEU A 508 -42.04 -6.15 -28.30
N ASN A 509 -42.78 -7.03 -28.98
CA ASN A 509 -44.15 -7.38 -28.61
C ASN A 509 -44.25 -7.96 -27.19
N GLN A 510 -43.29 -8.78 -26.76
CA GLN A 510 -43.26 -9.34 -25.40
C GLN A 510 -42.96 -8.25 -24.36
N VAL A 511 -42.03 -7.35 -24.67
CA VAL A 511 -41.67 -6.23 -23.80
C VAL A 511 -42.86 -5.28 -23.59
N LEU A 512 -43.57 -4.95 -24.67
CA LEU A 512 -44.78 -4.13 -24.59
C LEU A 512 -45.90 -4.83 -23.81
N SER A 513 -46.11 -6.13 -24.01
CA SER A 513 -47.11 -6.88 -23.25
C SER A 513 -46.83 -6.88 -21.74
N SER A 514 -45.57 -7.02 -21.32
CA SER A 514 -45.20 -6.96 -19.90
C SER A 514 -45.39 -5.58 -19.25
N MET A 515 -45.44 -4.51 -20.04
CA MET A 515 -45.74 -3.16 -19.52
C MET A 515 -47.24 -2.91 -19.34
N MET A 516 -48.10 -3.68 -20.02
CA MET A 516 -49.55 -3.40 -20.10
C MET A 516 -50.41 -4.15 -19.06
N ASP A 517 -49.83 -5.08 -18.30
CA ASP A 517 -50.60 -6.08 -17.54
C ASP A 517 -51.21 -5.63 -16.20
N GLN A 518 -51.17 -4.35 -15.81
CA GLN A 518 -51.78 -3.90 -14.54
C GLN A 518 -52.67 -2.65 -14.69
N GLU A 519 -53.98 -2.91 -14.80
CA GLU A 519 -55.15 -2.05 -14.53
C GLU A 519 -55.49 -0.84 -15.44
N PHE A 520 -54.79 -0.59 -16.55
CA PHE A 520 -55.25 0.38 -17.56
C PHE A 520 -55.56 -0.28 -18.91
N GLY A 521 -56.74 -0.89 -18.98
CA GLY A 521 -57.42 -1.17 -20.24
C GLY A 521 -57.89 0.12 -20.90
N HIS A 522 -56.99 0.92 -21.44
CA HIS A 522 -57.31 1.92 -22.46
C HIS A 522 -56.30 1.82 -23.59
N SER A 523 -56.83 1.29 -24.70
CA SER A 523 -56.27 1.29 -26.06
C SER A 523 -55.43 2.52 -26.37
N ILE A 524 -54.11 2.38 -26.30
CA ILE A 524 -53.27 3.06 -27.29
C ILE A 524 -53.48 2.25 -28.57
N GLU A 525 -54.09 2.88 -29.56
CA GLU A 525 -54.33 2.33 -30.90
C GLU A 525 -53.05 1.63 -31.40
N GLN A 526 -53.08 0.29 -31.50
CA GLN A 526 -52.05 -0.53 -32.14
C GLN A 526 -51.98 -0.31 -33.67
N ASP A 527 -52.64 0.72 -34.20
CA ASP A 527 -53.01 0.81 -35.61
C ASP A 527 -51.89 1.30 -36.55
N ASN A 528 -50.65 1.50 -36.07
CA ASN A 528 -49.56 1.99 -36.93
C ASN A 528 -48.20 1.27 -36.76
N ILE A 529 -48.12 0.12 -36.08
CA ILE A 529 -46.87 -0.65 -35.97
C ILE A 529 -46.92 -1.83 -36.94
N SER A 530 -46.00 -1.88 -37.90
CA SER A 530 -45.95 -2.98 -38.87
C SER A 530 -45.65 -4.32 -38.16
N SER A 531 -46.13 -5.45 -38.71
CA SER A 531 -45.83 -6.78 -38.16
C SER A 531 -44.32 -7.09 -38.10
N ASP A 532 -43.54 -6.43 -38.95
CA ASP A 532 -42.08 -6.54 -39.02
C ASP A 532 -41.40 -5.74 -37.89
N ASP A 533 -41.97 -4.60 -37.49
CA ASP A 533 -41.49 -3.81 -36.34
C ASP A 533 -41.75 -4.49 -34.99
N LEU A 534 -42.83 -5.28 -34.88
CA LEU A 534 -43.17 -6.05 -33.67
C LEU A 534 -42.24 -7.26 -33.44
N GLN A 535 -41.56 -7.74 -34.48
CA GLN A 535 -40.54 -8.79 -34.40
C GLN A 535 -39.14 -8.25 -34.10
N ARG A 536 -38.94 -6.92 -34.10
CA ARG A 536 -37.67 -6.33 -33.71
C ARG A 536 -37.35 -6.68 -32.26
N THR A 537 -36.11 -7.11 -32.04
CA THR A 537 -35.61 -7.42 -30.72
C THR A 537 -35.11 -6.16 -30.03
N CYS A 538 -35.46 -6.00 -28.75
CA CYS A 538 -34.93 -4.98 -27.87
C CYS A 538 -34.12 -5.67 -26.76
N THR A 539 -33.02 -5.04 -26.35
CA THR A 539 -32.26 -5.48 -25.17
C THR A 539 -32.83 -4.79 -23.94
N ILE A 540 -33.31 -5.58 -22.98
CA ILE A 540 -33.77 -5.12 -21.68
C ILE A 540 -32.83 -5.61 -20.59
N GLU A 541 -32.74 -4.90 -19.48
CA GLU A 541 -31.99 -5.34 -18.30
C GLU A 541 -32.90 -6.15 -17.38
N GLU A 542 -32.52 -7.39 -17.09
CA GLU A 542 -33.19 -8.22 -16.07
C GLU A 542 -32.35 -8.21 -14.79
N PHE A 543 -33.01 -7.95 -13.66
CA PHE A 543 -32.35 -7.82 -12.37
C PHE A 543 -32.47 -9.11 -11.56
N GLU A 544 -31.40 -9.43 -10.84
CA GLU A 544 -31.36 -10.52 -9.89
C GLU A 544 -30.48 -10.18 -8.70
N VAL A 545 -30.77 -10.79 -7.54
CA VAL A 545 -29.92 -10.70 -6.35
C VAL A 545 -29.20 -12.02 -6.18
N ARG A 546 -27.87 -12.01 -6.30
CA ARG A 546 -27.00 -13.16 -6.06
C ARG A 546 -26.43 -13.10 -4.66
N ILE A 547 -26.40 -14.25 -3.98
CA ILE A 547 -25.79 -14.40 -2.65
C ILE A 547 -24.46 -15.10 -2.84
N LEU A 548 -23.38 -14.33 -2.71
CA LEU A 548 -22.03 -14.82 -2.89
C LEU A 548 -21.41 -15.25 -1.55
N GLU A 549 -20.61 -16.30 -1.58
CA GLU A 549 -19.84 -16.79 -0.43
C GLU A 549 -18.40 -17.08 -0.87
N PRO A 550 -17.39 -16.59 -0.15
CA PRO A 550 -16.02 -17.02 -0.35
C PRO A 550 -15.76 -18.32 0.43
N GLU A 551 -15.24 -19.35 -0.24
CA GLU A 551 -14.91 -20.65 0.38
C GLU A 551 -13.91 -20.50 1.54
N ARG A 552 -12.95 -19.59 1.34
CA ARG A 552 -11.97 -19.13 2.30
C ARG A 552 -11.51 -17.76 1.88
N ALA A 553 -10.77 -17.11 2.75
CA ALA A 553 -10.20 -15.81 2.46
C ALA A 553 -9.13 -15.95 1.34
N GLY A 554 -9.25 -15.16 0.26
CA GLY A 554 -8.52 -15.38 -1.00
C GLY A 554 -8.93 -16.65 -1.78
N GLY A 555 -10.02 -17.32 -1.42
CA GLY A 555 -10.53 -18.53 -2.08
C GLY A 555 -11.37 -18.25 -3.32
N HIS A 556 -11.98 -19.30 -3.89
CA HIS A 556 -12.96 -19.14 -4.94
C HIS A 556 -14.28 -18.58 -4.38
N TRP A 557 -14.98 -17.83 -5.23
CA TRP A 557 -16.27 -17.23 -4.91
C TRP A 557 -17.38 -18.02 -5.57
N GLU A 558 -18.35 -18.47 -4.79
CA GLU A 558 -19.47 -19.25 -5.26
C GLU A 558 -20.79 -18.51 -5.06
N THR A 559 -21.72 -18.69 -5.99
CA THR A 559 -23.10 -18.18 -5.85
C THR A 559 -23.94 -19.25 -5.16
N ARG A 560 -24.30 -19.01 -3.90
CA ARG A 560 -25.08 -19.95 -3.09
C ARG A 560 -26.58 -19.90 -3.36
N ALA A 561 -27.09 -18.74 -3.78
CA ALA A 561 -28.48 -18.56 -4.18
C ALA A 561 -28.64 -17.39 -5.15
N THR A 562 -29.67 -17.44 -5.98
CA THR A 562 -30.07 -16.36 -6.90
C THR A 562 -31.56 -16.09 -6.74
N ILE A 563 -31.91 -14.82 -6.56
CA ILE A 563 -33.30 -14.34 -6.42
C ILE A 563 -33.60 -13.48 -7.66
N PRO A 564 -34.28 -14.02 -8.69
CA PRO A 564 -34.62 -13.26 -9.88
C PRO A 564 -35.76 -12.28 -9.59
N MET A 565 -35.69 -11.07 -10.18
CA MET A 565 -36.79 -10.11 -10.14
C MET A 565 -37.83 -10.43 -11.21
N GLN A 566 -39.03 -9.86 -11.09
CA GLN A 566 -40.08 -9.99 -12.09
C GLN A 566 -39.75 -9.19 -13.37
N PRO A 567 -40.41 -9.46 -14.51
CA PRO A 567 -40.29 -8.63 -15.70
C PRO A 567 -40.57 -7.16 -15.39
N SER A 568 -39.73 -6.26 -15.92
CA SER A 568 -39.78 -4.81 -15.66
C SER A 568 -39.58 -4.40 -14.18
N GLU A 569 -39.19 -5.31 -13.29
CA GLU A 569 -38.87 -5.03 -11.89
C GLU A 569 -37.36 -4.85 -11.71
N ASN A 570 -36.94 -3.63 -11.39
CA ASN A 570 -35.54 -3.31 -11.10
C ASN A 570 -35.30 -3.38 -9.61
N ALA A 571 -34.31 -4.17 -9.18
CA ALA A 571 -33.83 -4.13 -7.80
C ALA A 571 -32.99 -2.86 -7.59
N LEU A 572 -33.42 -1.99 -6.67
CA LEU A 572 -32.77 -0.70 -6.41
C LEU A 572 -31.88 -0.73 -5.17
N THR A 573 -32.24 -1.53 -4.17
CA THR A 573 -31.52 -1.55 -2.90
C THR A 573 -31.55 -2.93 -2.24
N VAL A 574 -30.41 -3.33 -1.66
CA VAL A 574 -30.23 -4.58 -0.91
C VAL A 574 -29.50 -4.29 0.39
N ARG A 575 -30.07 -4.75 1.51
CA ARG A 575 -29.51 -4.53 2.85
C ARG A 575 -29.80 -5.72 3.76
N MET A 576 -28.80 -6.09 4.56
CA MET A 576 -29.06 -6.85 5.78
C MET A 576 -29.67 -5.90 6.82
N VAL A 577 -30.84 -6.26 7.35
CA VAL A 577 -31.57 -5.46 8.34
C VAL A 577 -31.84 -6.29 9.58
N SER A 578 -31.59 -5.71 10.76
CA SER A 578 -31.99 -6.31 12.04
C SER A 578 -33.32 -5.71 12.48
N LEU A 579 -34.36 -6.54 12.59
CA LEU A 579 -35.73 -6.14 12.91
C LEU A 579 -36.19 -6.84 14.19
N LEU A 580 -36.84 -6.11 15.09
CA LEU A 580 -37.46 -6.65 16.28
C LEU A 580 -38.83 -7.22 15.90
N ASN A 581 -38.98 -8.53 16.01
CA ASN A 581 -40.25 -9.19 15.77
C ASN A 581 -41.23 -8.85 16.90
N GLY A 582 -42.34 -8.22 16.54
CA GLY A 582 -43.37 -7.78 17.48
C GLY A 582 -44.03 -8.91 18.26
N THR A 583 -44.06 -10.12 17.69
CA THR A 583 -44.72 -11.33 18.22
C THR A 583 -43.77 -12.11 19.12
N THR A 584 -42.56 -12.43 18.64
CA THR A 584 -41.57 -13.22 19.41
C THR A 584 -40.75 -12.38 20.38
N LYS A 585 -40.69 -11.05 20.17
CA LYS A 585 -39.81 -10.11 20.90
C LYS A 585 -38.31 -10.34 20.67
N GLU A 586 -37.94 -11.10 19.66
CA GLU A 586 -36.54 -11.34 19.30
C GLU A 586 -36.12 -10.48 18.10
N ASN A 587 -34.82 -10.18 18.02
CA ASN A 587 -34.26 -9.51 16.85
C ASN A 587 -33.93 -10.56 15.78
N GLU A 588 -34.50 -10.38 14.60
CA GLU A 588 -34.28 -11.20 13.43
C GLU A 588 -33.44 -10.43 12.41
N VAL A 589 -32.40 -11.07 11.88
CA VAL A 589 -31.60 -10.52 10.78
C VAL A 589 -32.16 -11.06 9.47
N LEU A 590 -32.69 -10.16 8.64
CA LEU A 590 -33.32 -10.48 7.37
C LEU A 590 -32.58 -9.79 6.22
N LEU A 591 -32.63 -10.40 5.04
CA LEU A 591 -32.22 -9.77 3.79
C LEU A 591 -33.41 -8.99 3.24
N ALA A 592 -33.28 -7.66 3.15
CA ALA A 592 -34.31 -6.79 2.63
C ALA A 592 -33.92 -6.27 1.23
N ILE A 593 -34.84 -6.41 0.28
CA ILE A 593 -34.70 -5.95 -1.10
C ILE A 593 -35.83 -4.97 -1.41
N GLY A 594 -35.47 -3.82 -1.95
CA GLY A 594 -36.40 -2.80 -2.44
C GLY A 594 -36.32 -2.70 -3.95
N THR A 595 -37.48 -2.76 -4.61
CA THR A 595 -37.58 -2.78 -6.06
C THR A 595 -38.48 -1.67 -6.61
N ALA A 596 -38.44 -1.48 -7.92
CA ALA A 596 -39.34 -0.61 -8.65
C ALA A 596 -39.72 -1.22 -10.01
N TYR A 597 -41.01 -1.14 -10.37
CA TYR A 597 -41.48 -1.47 -11.70
C TYR A 597 -41.27 -0.26 -12.62
N VAL A 598 -40.45 -0.43 -13.66
CA VAL A 598 -40.09 0.62 -14.63
C VAL A 598 -40.81 0.34 -15.95
N GLN A 599 -41.96 1.00 -16.14
CA GLN A 599 -42.88 0.78 -17.28
C GLN A 599 -43.08 2.04 -18.14
N GLY A 600 -42.14 2.99 -18.08
CA GLY A 600 -42.24 4.31 -18.72
C GLY A 600 -42.69 5.42 -17.78
N GLU A 601 -42.63 6.67 -18.25
CA GLU A 601 -42.94 7.87 -17.44
C GLU A 601 -44.44 8.05 -17.20
N ASP A 602 -45.29 7.65 -18.15
CA ASP A 602 -46.74 7.80 -18.07
C ASP A 602 -47.41 6.80 -17.12
N VAL A 603 -46.69 5.74 -16.72
CA VAL A 603 -47.19 4.73 -15.79
C VAL A 603 -46.80 5.09 -14.37
N ALA A 604 -47.77 5.07 -13.46
CA ALA A 604 -47.52 5.36 -12.05
C ALA A 604 -46.52 4.36 -11.45
N GLY A 605 -45.38 4.87 -10.97
CA GLY A 605 -44.33 4.05 -10.38
C GLY A 605 -44.83 3.25 -9.17
N ARG A 606 -44.58 1.95 -9.19
CA ARG A 606 -44.83 1.01 -8.09
C ARG A 606 -43.52 0.35 -7.68
N GLY A 607 -43.44 -0.12 -6.45
CA GLY A 607 -42.28 -0.83 -5.94
C GLY A 607 -42.68 -1.95 -5.00
N ARG A 608 -41.78 -2.89 -4.77
CA ARG A 608 -42.01 -4.03 -3.89
C ARG A 608 -40.98 -4.04 -2.77
N VAL A 609 -41.44 -4.36 -1.56
CA VAL A 609 -40.55 -4.66 -0.43
C VAL A 609 -40.55 -6.18 -0.25
N LEU A 610 -39.36 -6.76 -0.32
CA LEU A 610 -39.13 -8.19 -0.12
C LEU A 610 -38.26 -8.39 1.11
N LEU A 611 -38.64 -9.35 1.97
CA LEU A 611 -37.79 -9.82 3.07
C LEU A 611 -37.57 -11.32 2.91
N PHE A 612 -36.31 -11.72 3.06
CA PHE A 612 -35.88 -13.11 3.04
C PHE A 612 -35.19 -13.48 4.37
N SER A 613 -35.52 -14.65 4.90
CA SER A 613 -34.73 -15.29 5.93
C SER A 613 -33.62 -16.15 5.29
N ILE A 614 -32.46 -16.20 5.94
CA ILE A 614 -31.33 -17.02 5.51
C ILE A 614 -31.26 -18.23 6.44
N ASN A 615 -31.47 -19.43 5.91
CA ASN A 615 -31.49 -20.69 6.66
C ASN A 615 -30.07 -21.12 7.09
N ASN A 616 -29.97 -21.92 8.16
CA ASN A 616 -28.69 -22.42 8.71
C ASN A 616 -28.29 -23.81 8.18
N ASN A 617 -29.05 -24.43 7.27
CA ASN A 617 -28.84 -25.83 6.93
C ASN A 617 -27.69 -26.01 5.94
N ASP A 618 -26.57 -26.54 6.43
CA ASP A 618 -25.36 -26.88 5.66
C ASP A 618 -25.54 -28.05 4.68
N ASP A 619 -26.59 -28.88 4.84
CA ASP A 619 -26.75 -30.14 4.09
C ASP A 619 -27.61 -30.07 2.82
N ASN A 620 -28.35 -28.98 2.56
CA ASN A 620 -29.18 -28.85 1.35
C ASN A 620 -29.08 -27.44 0.75
N SER A 621 -28.24 -27.29 -0.27
CA SER A 621 -28.03 -26.06 -1.04
C SER A 621 -29.28 -25.55 -1.78
N GLN A 622 -30.36 -26.33 -1.84
CA GLN A 622 -31.55 -25.98 -2.62
C GLN A 622 -32.40 -24.85 -2.01
N ASN A 623 -32.32 -24.56 -0.70
CA ASN A 623 -33.16 -23.53 -0.04
C ASN A 623 -32.38 -22.68 1.00
N LEU A 624 -31.25 -22.07 0.59
CA LEU A 624 -30.50 -21.15 1.47
C LEU A 624 -31.36 -19.96 1.93
N VAL A 625 -32.21 -19.44 1.04
CA VAL A 625 -33.08 -18.31 1.31
C VAL A 625 -34.55 -18.67 1.16
N SER A 626 -35.37 -18.13 2.06
CA SER A 626 -36.82 -18.25 2.00
C SER A 626 -37.48 -16.88 2.10
N GLU A 627 -38.39 -16.60 1.16
CA GLU A 627 -39.20 -15.39 1.18
C GLU A 627 -40.16 -15.43 2.37
N VAL A 628 -40.07 -14.44 3.26
CA VAL A 628 -40.94 -14.32 4.44
C VAL A 628 -41.94 -13.18 4.31
N TYR A 629 -41.69 -12.22 3.42
CA TYR A 629 -42.59 -11.10 3.16
C TYR A 629 -42.39 -10.56 1.75
N SER A 630 -43.51 -10.27 1.07
CA SER A 630 -43.53 -9.67 -0.25
C SER A 630 -44.79 -8.83 -0.40
N LYS A 631 -44.62 -7.53 -0.62
CA LYS A 631 -45.74 -6.60 -0.78
C LYS A 631 -45.40 -5.45 -1.70
N GLU A 632 -46.29 -5.22 -2.67
CA GLU A 632 -46.27 -4.02 -3.51
C GLU A 632 -46.75 -2.79 -2.72
N ILE A 633 -46.05 -1.68 -2.91
CA ILE A 633 -46.32 -0.38 -2.30
C ILE A 633 -46.27 0.68 -3.41
N LYS A 634 -47.03 1.77 -3.22
CA LYS A 634 -47.03 2.91 -4.15
C LYS A 634 -45.69 3.64 -4.11
N GLY A 635 -45.10 3.86 -5.28
CA GLY A 635 -43.77 4.48 -5.44
C GLY A 635 -42.62 3.47 -5.42
N ALA A 636 -41.52 3.83 -6.07
CA ALA A 636 -40.29 3.05 -6.10
C ALA A 636 -39.67 2.93 -4.70
N ILE A 637 -39.22 1.72 -4.32
CA ILE A 637 -38.52 1.50 -3.06
C ILE A 637 -37.03 1.77 -3.25
N SER A 638 -36.61 3.02 -3.09
CA SER A 638 -35.24 3.45 -3.42
C SER A 638 -34.22 3.18 -2.33
N ALA A 639 -34.65 3.13 -1.06
CA ALA A 639 -33.75 2.91 0.07
C ALA A 639 -34.44 2.16 1.23
N LEU A 640 -33.66 1.28 1.88
CA LEU A 640 -34.06 0.50 3.04
C LEU A 640 -32.99 0.61 4.13
N ALA A 641 -33.37 0.62 5.40
CA ALA A 641 -32.43 0.56 6.52
C ALA A 641 -33.10 0.08 7.82
N SER A 642 -32.28 -0.46 8.73
CA SER A 642 -32.72 -0.78 10.10
C SER A 642 -32.62 0.45 11.00
N LEU A 643 -33.68 0.71 11.77
CA LEU A 643 -33.75 1.78 12.75
C LEU A 643 -34.34 1.24 14.06
N GLN A 644 -33.51 1.00 15.07
CA GLN A 644 -33.95 0.52 16.39
C GLN A 644 -34.93 -0.67 16.31
N GLY A 645 -34.58 -1.70 15.53
CA GLY A 645 -35.43 -2.88 15.33
C GLY A 645 -36.65 -2.67 14.41
N HIS A 646 -36.76 -1.53 13.73
CA HIS A 646 -37.81 -1.26 12.76
C HIS A 646 -37.23 -1.13 11.35
N LEU A 647 -38.06 -1.34 10.33
CA LEU A 647 -37.66 -1.19 8.93
C LEU A 647 -38.04 0.20 8.43
N LEU A 648 -37.04 1.01 8.10
CA LEU A 648 -37.24 2.31 7.46
C LEU A 648 -37.23 2.14 5.94
N VAL A 649 -38.28 2.62 5.28
CA VAL A 649 -38.51 2.45 3.85
C VAL A 649 -38.71 3.81 3.18
N ALA A 650 -37.93 4.10 2.15
CA ALA A 650 -38.15 5.22 1.24
C ALA A 650 -38.96 4.73 0.02
N SER A 651 -40.20 5.18 -0.10
CA SER A 651 -41.16 4.80 -1.14
C SER A 651 -41.56 6.04 -1.92
N GLY A 652 -40.90 6.30 -3.05
CA GLY A 652 -41.02 7.56 -3.78
C GLY A 652 -40.81 8.78 -2.86
N PRO A 653 -41.76 9.72 -2.79
CA PRO A 653 -41.69 10.89 -1.91
C PRO A 653 -42.29 10.61 -0.53
N LYS A 654 -42.21 9.39 0.01
CA LYS A 654 -42.68 9.07 1.38
C LYS A 654 -41.65 8.24 2.12
N ILE A 655 -41.31 8.64 3.34
CA ILE A 655 -40.47 7.84 4.23
C ILE A 655 -41.37 7.23 5.30
N THR A 656 -41.39 5.91 5.42
CA THR A 656 -42.26 5.20 6.38
C THR A 656 -41.43 4.26 7.23
N LEU A 657 -41.66 4.28 8.54
CA LEU A 657 -41.10 3.34 9.50
C LEU A 657 -42.11 2.22 9.76
N TYR A 658 -41.70 0.98 9.52
CA TYR A 658 -42.52 -0.21 9.70
C TYR A 658 -42.03 -1.06 10.88
N LYS A 659 -42.99 -1.62 11.60
CA LYS A 659 -42.76 -2.65 12.62
C LYS A 659 -42.99 -4.03 12.02
N TRP A 660 -42.03 -4.91 12.23
CA TRP A 660 -42.11 -6.31 11.82
C TRP A 660 -42.89 -7.14 12.85
N THR A 661 -43.78 -8.02 12.39
CA THR A 661 -44.60 -8.91 13.24
C THR A 661 -44.23 -10.39 13.10
N GLY A 662 -43.27 -10.73 12.23
CA GLY A 662 -42.98 -12.10 11.82
C GLY A 662 -43.66 -12.50 10.51
N SER A 663 -44.74 -11.81 10.12
CA SER A 663 -45.47 -12.07 8.87
C SER A 663 -45.84 -10.82 8.10
N GLU A 664 -46.04 -9.69 8.79
CA GLU A 664 -46.47 -8.43 8.17
C GLU A 664 -45.66 -7.23 8.66
N LEU A 665 -45.58 -6.20 7.81
CA LEU A 665 -45.02 -4.88 8.11
C LEU A 665 -46.14 -3.88 8.39
N ASN A 666 -46.19 -3.38 9.63
CA ASN A 666 -47.18 -2.40 10.08
C ASN A 666 -46.56 -1.01 10.18
N GLY A 667 -47.13 -0.02 9.48
CA GLY A 667 -46.65 1.36 9.48
C GLY A 667 -46.84 2.01 10.85
N VAL A 668 -45.74 2.49 11.45
CA VAL A 668 -45.72 3.13 12.77
C VAL A 668 -45.67 4.65 12.63
N ALA A 669 -44.82 5.13 11.73
CA ALA A 669 -44.60 6.55 11.53
C ALA A 669 -44.27 6.83 10.07
N PHE A 670 -44.55 8.05 9.63
CA PHE A 670 -44.20 8.49 8.29
C PHE A 670 -43.76 9.95 8.29
N TYR A 671 -43.07 10.32 7.21
CA TYR A 671 -42.73 11.68 6.88
C TYR A 671 -43.17 11.94 5.43
N ASP A 672 -44.10 12.88 5.26
CA ASP A 672 -44.81 13.18 3.99
C ASP A 672 -44.28 14.43 3.27
N ALA A 673 -43.10 14.95 3.66
CA ALA A 673 -42.40 16.02 2.91
C ALA A 673 -40.95 15.68 2.50
N PRO A 674 -40.67 14.52 1.89
CA PRO A 674 -39.31 14.01 1.69
C PRO A 674 -38.63 14.58 0.44
N PRO A 675 -37.36 14.21 0.23
CA PRO A 675 -36.74 14.12 -1.10
C PRO A 675 -37.73 13.73 -2.22
N LEU A 676 -37.56 14.32 -3.41
CA LEU A 676 -38.19 13.86 -4.65
C LEU A 676 -37.89 12.37 -4.88
N HIS A 677 -36.65 11.97 -4.65
CA HIS A 677 -36.19 10.59 -4.72
C HIS A 677 -34.96 10.40 -3.82
N ALA A 678 -35.07 9.52 -2.81
CA ALA A 678 -33.98 9.27 -1.88
C ALA A 678 -32.91 8.37 -2.52
N VAL A 679 -31.76 8.94 -2.84
CA VAL A 679 -30.60 8.22 -3.42
C VAL A 679 -29.71 7.57 -2.36
N SER A 680 -29.73 8.12 -1.14
CA SER A 680 -28.90 7.67 -0.03
C SER A 680 -29.65 7.80 1.29
N MET A 681 -29.54 6.79 2.15
CA MET A 681 -30.14 6.76 3.48
C MET A 681 -29.17 6.10 4.45
N ASN A 682 -28.72 6.87 5.44
CA ASN A 682 -27.81 6.38 6.48
C ASN A 682 -28.35 6.70 7.87
N ILE A 683 -27.98 5.85 8.83
CA ILE A 683 -28.51 5.90 10.19
C ILE A 683 -27.37 5.87 11.21
N VAL A 684 -27.50 6.70 12.25
CA VAL A 684 -26.70 6.69 13.47
C VAL A 684 -27.65 6.80 14.65
N LYS A 685 -27.71 5.78 15.51
CA LYS A 685 -28.63 5.74 16.66
C LYS A 685 -30.09 5.97 16.18
N ASN A 686 -30.69 7.12 16.51
CA ASN A 686 -32.02 7.52 16.09
C ASN A 686 -32.03 8.65 15.04
N PHE A 687 -30.86 9.03 14.53
CA PHE A 687 -30.71 10.04 13.50
C PHE A 687 -30.66 9.40 12.11
N ILE A 688 -31.31 10.05 11.16
CA ILE A 688 -31.46 9.60 9.78
C ILE A 688 -30.96 10.72 8.87
N LEU A 689 -30.04 10.39 7.97
CA LEU A 689 -29.56 11.29 6.94
C LEU A 689 -30.03 10.78 5.58
N LEU A 690 -30.83 11.59 4.89
CA LEU A 690 -31.34 11.32 3.55
C LEU A 690 -30.64 12.23 2.55
N GLY A 691 -30.22 11.67 1.42
CA GLY A 691 -29.80 12.43 0.24
C GLY A 691 -30.89 12.39 -0.83
N ASP A 692 -31.26 13.55 -1.36
CA ASP A 692 -32.19 13.70 -2.48
C ASP A 692 -31.45 13.81 -3.81
N VAL A 693 -32.04 13.26 -4.86
CA VAL A 693 -31.53 13.39 -6.23
C VAL A 693 -31.32 14.85 -6.68
N HIS A 694 -32.03 15.84 -6.12
CA HIS A 694 -31.95 17.25 -6.55
C HIS A 694 -31.97 18.30 -5.41
N LYS A 695 -32.52 17.97 -4.24
CA LYS A 695 -32.76 18.85 -3.08
C LYS A 695 -31.80 18.59 -1.93
N SER A 696 -30.55 18.23 -2.24
CA SER A 696 -29.47 18.08 -1.26
C SER A 696 -29.86 17.10 -0.15
N ILE A 697 -29.57 17.42 1.12
CA ILE A 697 -29.72 16.51 2.25
C ILE A 697 -30.79 16.93 3.27
N TYR A 698 -31.41 15.94 3.90
CA TYR A 698 -32.40 16.07 4.96
C TYR A 698 -31.92 15.32 6.20
N PHE A 699 -31.93 15.98 7.35
CA PHE A 699 -31.53 15.43 8.63
C PHE A 699 -32.75 15.23 9.54
N LEU A 700 -33.14 13.98 9.74
CA LEU A 700 -34.31 13.60 10.52
C LEU A 700 -33.90 12.91 11.83
N SER A 701 -34.81 12.92 12.79
CA SER A 701 -34.71 12.16 14.03
C SER A 701 -35.99 11.40 14.29
N TRP A 702 -35.81 10.13 14.63
CA TRP A 702 -36.85 9.28 15.16
C TRP A 702 -37.03 9.53 16.66
N LYS A 703 -38.29 9.80 17.03
CA LYS A 703 -38.72 9.93 18.41
C LYS A 703 -39.70 8.81 18.72
N GLU A 704 -39.23 7.84 19.50
CA GLU A 704 -40.06 6.74 19.98
C GLU A 704 -41.24 7.26 20.80
N GLN A 705 -41.01 8.27 21.65
CA GLN A 705 -42.06 9.02 22.33
C GLN A 705 -42.90 9.80 21.31
N GLY A 706 -44.12 9.33 21.08
CA GLY A 706 -45.06 9.90 20.10
C GLY A 706 -44.96 9.30 18.70
N ALA A 707 -44.14 8.25 18.51
CA ALA A 707 -44.05 7.49 17.27
C ALA A 707 -43.96 8.37 16.00
N GLN A 708 -43.01 9.31 15.99
CA GLN A 708 -42.91 10.32 14.93
C GLN A 708 -41.51 10.46 14.34
N LEU A 709 -41.46 10.63 13.02
CA LEU A 709 -40.27 11.06 12.29
C LEU A 709 -40.27 12.58 12.18
N SER A 710 -39.28 13.23 12.81
CA SER A 710 -39.18 14.69 12.85
C SER A 710 -38.02 15.20 12.01
N LEU A 711 -38.26 16.16 11.12
CA LEU A 711 -37.19 16.89 10.43
C LEU A 711 -36.49 17.80 11.45
N LEU A 712 -35.19 17.61 11.63
CA LEU A 712 -34.37 18.49 12.45
C LEU A 712 -33.88 19.69 11.65
N ALA A 713 -33.32 19.43 10.48
CA ALA A 713 -32.78 20.44 9.58
C ALA A 713 -32.67 19.89 8.15
N LYS A 714 -32.55 20.79 7.18
CA LYS A 714 -32.17 20.43 5.80
C LYS A 714 -31.25 21.49 5.20
N ASP A 715 -30.61 21.12 4.11
CA ASP A 715 -30.05 22.10 3.20
C ASP A 715 -31.17 22.65 2.30
N PHE A 716 -31.13 23.96 2.05
CA PHE A 716 -32.10 24.65 1.20
C PHE A 716 -31.54 24.94 -0.20
N CYS A 717 -30.25 24.69 -0.43
CA CYS A 717 -29.65 24.71 -1.75
C CYS A 717 -30.13 23.52 -2.59
N SER A 718 -30.11 23.68 -3.91
CA SER A 718 -30.34 22.55 -4.83
C SER A 718 -28.99 21.97 -5.23
N LEU A 719 -28.76 20.73 -4.81
CA LEU A 719 -27.56 19.95 -5.03
C LEU A 719 -28.00 18.54 -5.39
N ASN A 720 -27.46 18.01 -6.49
CA ASN A 720 -27.79 16.67 -6.94
C ASN A 720 -26.95 15.67 -6.16
N CYS A 721 -27.53 15.01 -5.16
CA CYS A 721 -26.80 14.10 -4.28
C CYS A 721 -26.44 12.81 -5.03
N TYR A 722 -25.24 12.30 -4.78
CA TYR A 722 -24.82 10.95 -5.17
C TYR A 722 -24.83 10.02 -3.95
N ALA A 723 -24.09 10.38 -2.91
CA ALA A 723 -24.02 9.64 -1.66
C ALA A 723 -23.93 10.58 -0.45
N THR A 724 -24.44 10.10 0.67
CA THR A 724 -24.33 10.76 1.98
C THR A 724 -23.71 9.82 2.99
N GLU A 725 -23.16 10.35 4.09
CA GLU A 725 -22.79 9.58 5.28
C GLU A 725 -22.51 10.48 6.49
N PHE A 726 -22.53 9.92 7.70
CA PHE A 726 -22.15 10.59 8.94
C PHE A 726 -20.64 10.52 9.21
N LEU A 727 -19.98 11.65 9.39
CA LEU A 727 -18.60 11.73 9.89
C LEU A 727 -18.63 11.92 11.42
N ILE A 728 -18.00 11.00 12.16
CA ILE A 728 -18.01 10.97 13.63
C ILE A 728 -16.63 11.31 14.16
N ASP A 729 -16.54 12.40 14.91
CA ASP A 729 -15.32 12.85 15.59
C ASP A 729 -15.59 13.01 17.09
N GLY A 730 -15.41 11.93 17.84
CA GLY A 730 -15.69 11.88 19.28
C GLY A 730 -17.16 12.14 19.55
N SER A 731 -17.47 13.31 20.13
CA SER A 731 -18.82 13.81 20.40
C SER A 731 -19.43 14.65 19.26
N THR A 732 -18.64 15.00 18.24
CA THR A 732 -19.09 15.79 17.09
C THR A 732 -19.61 14.88 15.98
N LEU A 733 -20.85 15.15 15.53
CA LEU A 733 -21.47 14.48 14.39
C LEU A 733 -21.60 15.47 13.23
N SER A 734 -21.00 15.12 12.09
CA SER A 734 -21.10 15.91 10.84
C SER A 734 -21.78 15.10 9.74
N LEU A 735 -22.37 15.80 8.77
CA LEU A 735 -23.19 15.22 7.70
C LEU A 735 -22.47 15.45 6.36
N VAL A 736 -21.98 14.39 5.73
CA VAL A 736 -21.22 14.47 4.48
C VAL A 736 -22.14 14.20 3.30
N VAL A 737 -21.96 14.96 2.23
CA VAL A 737 -22.62 14.76 0.94
C VAL A 737 -21.62 14.86 -0.21
N SER A 738 -21.85 14.05 -1.24
CA SER A 738 -21.17 14.10 -2.54
C SER A 738 -22.16 14.50 -3.63
N ASP A 739 -21.69 15.25 -4.62
CA ASP A 739 -22.54 15.79 -5.69
C ASP A 739 -22.11 15.38 -7.12
N ASP A 740 -22.98 15.70 -8.08
CA ASP A 740 -22.77 15.48 -9.52
C ASP A 740 -21.62 16.33 -10.12
N GLN A 741 -21.19 17.37 -9.41
CA GLN A 741 -20.05 18.22 -9.75
C GLN A 741 -18.74 17.75 -9.09
N LYS A 742 -18.71 16.54 -8.53
CA LYS A 742 -17.53 15.90 -7.93
C LYS A 742 -17.03 16.64 -6.68
N ASN A 743 -17.89 17.42 -6.04
CA ASN A 743 -17.59 18.05 -4.76
C ASN A 743 -18.05 17.16 -3.60
N LEU A 744 -17.37 17.37 -2.48
CA LEU A 744 -17.76 16.93 -1.16
C LEU A 744 -18.10 18.17 -0.32
N GLN A 745 -19.19 18.10 0.40
CA GLN A 745 -19.55 19.10 1.40
C GLN A 745 -19.83 18.42 2.74
N ILE A 746 -19.35 19.05 3.81
CA ILE A 746 -19.57 18.60 5.18
C ILE A 746 -20.46 19.64 5.85
N PHE A 747 -21.63 19.22 6.30
CA PHE A 747 -22.57 20.04 7.06
C PHE A 747 -22.55 19.68 8.54
N TYR A 748 -23.07 20.57 9.36
CA TYR A 748 -23.34 20.32 10.77
C TYR A 748 -24.66 20.96 11.21
N TYR A 749 -25.27 20.35 12.23
CA TYR A 749 -26.52 20.83 12.82
C TYR A 749 -26.23 21.76 14.00
N ALA A 750 -26.63 23.03 13.87
CA ALA A 750 -26.24 24.09 14.81
C ALA A 750 -27.43 24.95 15.27
N PRO A 751 -28.40 24.39 16.02
CA PRO A 751 -29.67 25.05 16.33
C PRO A 751 -29.53 26.33 17.16
N LYS A 752 -28.40 26.50 17.87
CA LYS A 752 -28.09 27.69 18.66
C LYS A 752 -27.55 28.85 17.82
N MET A 753 -27.14 28.60 16.57
CA MET A 753 -26.59 29.63 15.68
C MET A 753 -27.71 30.34 14.94
N LEU A 754 -27.65 31.68 14.87
CA LEU A 754 -28.67 32.49 14.18
C LEU A 754 -28.78 32.16 12.68
N GLU A 755 -27.64 31.87 12.04
CA GLU A 755 -27.56 31.51 10.62
C GLU A 755 -28.31 30.21 10.27
N SER A 756 -28.52 29.34 11.27
CA SER A 756 -29.25 28.08 11.10
C SER A 756 -30.78 28.25 11.07
N TRP A 757 -31.29 29.48 11.22
CA TRP A 757 -32.72 29.78 11.29
C TRP A 757 -33.42 28.96 12.38
N LYS A 758 -32.94 29.10 13.62
CA LYS A 758 -33.40 28.32 14.79
C LYS A 758 -33.26 26.81 14.59
N GLY A 759 -32.23 26.38 13.88
CA GLY A 759 -31.90 24.98 13.60
C GLY A 759 -32.53 24.40 12.35
N GLN A 760 -33.41 25.09 11.63
CA GLN A 760 -34.05 24.52 10.44
C GLN A 760 -33.08 24.32 9.26
N LYS A 761 -32.01 25.12 9.20
CA LYS A 761 -31.02 25.13 8.12
C LYS A 761 -29.71 24.49 8.57
N LEU A 762 -29.22 23.56 7.76
CA LEU A 762 -27.87 23.00 7.90
C LEU A 762 -26.82 24.03 7.48
N LEU A 763 -25.70 24.07 8.21
CA LEU A 763 -24.59 24.99 7.95
C LEU A 763 -23.41 24.22 7.36
N SER A 764 -22.77 24.79 6.33
CA SER A 764 -21.55 24.24 5.73
C SER A 764 -20.39 24.40 6.71
N ARG A 765 -19.68 23.30 6.96
CA ARG A 765 -18.48 23.21 7.82
C ARG A 765 -17.20 23.13 7.00
N ALA A 766 -17.25 22.43 5.86
CA ALA A 766 -16.13 22.27 4.96
C ALA A 766 -16.59 21.90 3.54
N GLU A 767 -15.78 22.23 2.54
CA GLU A 767 -16.00 21.91 1.13
C GLU A 767 -14.70 21.42 0.50
N PHE A 768 -14.78 20.46 -0.42
CA PHE A 768 -13.61 19.92 -1.10
C PHE A 768 -13.97 19.34 -2.46
N HIS A 769 -13.25 19.71 -3.52
CA HIS A 769 -13.43 19.11 -4.85
C HIS A 769 -12.52 17.89 -5.03
N THR A 770 -13.15 16.72 -5.20
CA THR A 770 -12.42 15.44 -5.31
C THR A 770 -11.87 15.18 -6.71
N GLY A 771 -12.54 15.68 -7.75
CA GLY A 771 -12.20 15.40 -9.15
C GLY A 771 -12.86 14.16 -9.75
N ALA A 772 -13.57 13.35 -8.95
CA ALA A 772 -14.29 12.16 -9.38
C ALA A 772 -15.65 12.01 -8.67
N HIS A 773 -16.61 11.31 -9.28
CA HIS A 773 -17.92 11.11 -8.66
C HIS A 773 -17.82 10.09 -7.54
N VAL A 774 -18.15 10.50 -6.32
CA VAL A 774 -18.19 9.60 -5.15
C VAL A 774 -19.57 8.98 -5.03
N THR A 775 -19.68 7.65 -5.10
CA THR A 775 -20.97 6.94 -5.14
C THR A 775 -21.31 6.19 -3.87
N LYS A 776 -20.32 5.92 -3.02
CA LYS A 776 -20.53 5.19 -1.78
C LYS A 776 -19.50 5.59 -0.73
N PHE A 777 -19.98 5.77 0.49
CA PHE A 777 -19.16 5.87 1.69
C PHE A 777 -19.30 4.60 2.53
N LEU A 778 -18.25 4.31 3.28
CA LEU A 778 -18.17 3.30 4.32
C LEU A 778 -17.50 3.93 5.54
N ARG A 779 -18.22 3.90 6.67
CA ARG A 779 -17.69 4.33 7.96
C ARG A 779 -16.83 3.26 8.58
N LEU A 780 -15.59 3.60 8.91
CA LEU A 780 -14.63 2.70 9.55
C LEU A 780 -14.04 3.38 10.78
N GLN A 781 -13.98 2.64 11.88
CA GLN A 781 -13.41 3.17 13.13
C GLN A 781 -11.91 3.34 12.98
N MET A 782 -11.40 4.53 13.31
CA MET A 782 -9.97 4.83 13.25
C MET A 782 -9.18 3.98 14.24
N LEU A 783 -8.02 3.50 13.80
CA LEU A 783 -7.11 2.77 14.67
C LEU A 783 -6.44 3.72 15.67
N PRO A 784 -6.10 3.25 16.90
CA PRO A 784 -5.35 4.04 17.86
C PRO A 784 -3.98 4.46 17.30
N THR A 785 -3.69 5.75 17.38
CA THR A 785 -2.45 6.35 16.86
C THR A 785 -1.28 6.22 17.85
N THR A 786 -0.06 6.60 17.45
CA THR A 786 1.09 6.57 18.37
C THR A 786 0.92 7.55 19.53
N SER A 787 0.38 8.73 19.24
CA SER A 787 0.08 9.75 20.25
C SER A 787 -0.99 9.29 21.25
N ASP A 788 -1.96 8.49 20.82
CA ASP A 788 -2.96 7.88 21.73
C ASP A 788 -2.33 6.84 22.67
N ARG A 789 -1.36 6.07 22.20
CA ARG A 789 -0.67 5.04 22.99
C ARG A 789 0.28 5.62 24.04
N LEU A 790 0.93 6.74 23.73
CA LEU A 790 1.87 7.41 24.63
C LEU A 790 1.16 8.16 25.77
N ASN A 791 -0.07 8.63 25.55
CA ASN A 791 -0.89 9.33 26.55
C ASN A 791 -2.26 8.64 26.73
N PRO A 792 -2.30 7.42 27.27
CA PRO A 792 -3.55 6.69 27.46
C PRO A 792 -4.36 7.39 28.54
N THR A 793 -5.33 8.22 28.13
CA THR A 793 -6.31 8.80 29.07
C THR A 793 -7.53 7.88 29.09
N PRO A 794 -7.79 7.12 30.18
CA PRO A 794 -8.93 6.23 30.24
C PRO A 794 -10.23 7.03 30.08
N GLY A 795 -11.07 6.67 29.11
CA GLY A 795 -12.33 7.36 28.83
C GLY A 795 -12.22 8.59 27.91
N SER A 796 -11.10 8.81 27.22
CA SER A 796 -10.98 9.86 26.22
C SER A 796 -11.94 9.65 25.05
N GLU A 797 -12.78 10.66 24.76
CA GLU A 797 -13.69 10.71 23.61
C GLU A 797 -12.96 10.55 22.26
N LYS A 798 -11.62 10.68 22.23
CA LYS A 798 -10.77 10.49 21.03
C LYS A 798 -10.83 9.08 20.44
N THR A 799 -11.23 8.08 21.22
CA THR A 799 -11.34 6.68 20.75
C THR A 799 -12.57 6.42 19.87
N ASN A 800 -13.55 7.34 19.87
CA ASN A 800 -14.78 7.23 19.09
C ASN A 800 -14.70 8.06 17.80
N ARG A 801 -13.68 7.79 16.97
CA ARG A 801 -13.47 8.45 15.68
C ARG A 801 -13.71 7.48 14.53
N PHE A 802 -14.47 7.92 13.55
CA PHE A 802 -14.74 7.16 12.34
C PHE A 802 -14.33 7.98 11.13
N ALA A 803 -13.50 7.38 10.28
CA ALA A 803 -13.21 7.92 8.96
C ALA A 803 -14.23 7.39 7.95
N LEU A 804 -14.31 8.06 6.80
CA LEU A 804 -15.14 7.69 5.67
C LEU A 804 -14.27 7.21 4.53
N LEU A 805 -14.18 5.90 4.33
CA LEU A 805 -13.66 5.32 3.09
C LEU A 805 -14.72 5.51 2.01
N PHE A 806 -14.32 5.92 0.81
CA PHE A 806 -15.25 6.11 -0.29
C PHE A 806 -14.69 5.61 -1.62
N GLY A 807 -15.59 5.12 -2.47
CA GLY A 807 -15.27 4.68 -3.84
C GLY A 807 -15.75 5.71 -4.86
N THR A 808 -14.98 5.87 -5.94
CA THR A 808 -15.31 6.76 -7.05
C THR A 808 -15.72 5.97 -8.30
N LEU A 809 -16.46 6.62 -9.21
CA LEU A 809 -16.80 6.03 -10.52
C LEU A 809 -15.57 5.79 -11.42
N ASP A 810 -14.46 6.48 -11.15
CA ASP A 810 -13.21 6.31 -11.90
C ASP A 810 -12.38 5.12 -11.39
N GLY A 811 -12.88 4.38 -10.38
CA GLY A 811 -12.23 3.19 -9.82
C GLY A 811 -11.20 3.48 -8.74
N SER A 812 -11.12 4.71 -8.25
CA SER A 812 -10.26 5.08 -7.11
C SER A 812 -10.97 4.90 -5.77
N LEU A 813 -10.17 4.72 -4.72
CA LEU A 813 -10.60 4.75 -3.33
C LEU A 813 -9.98 5.95 -2.64
N GLY A 814 -10.76 6.65 -1.84
CA GLY A 814 -10.30 7.77 -1.03
C GLY A 814 -10.81 7.67 0.40
N CYS A 815 -10.25 8.48 1.29
CA CYS A 815 -10.63 8.49 2.70
C CYS A 815 -10.76 9.93 3.22
N ILE A 816 -11.80 10.19 4.02
CA ILE A 816 -11.95 11.42 4.81
C ILE A 816 -11.81 11.06 6.28
N ALA A 817 -10.77 11.55 6.93
CA ALA A 817 -10.54 11.33 8.35
C ALA A 817 -10.62 12.65 9.14
N PRO A 818 -11.26 12.66 10.32
CA PRO A 818 -11.25 13.82 11.20
C PRO A 818 -9.85 14.03 11.80
N LEU A 819 -9.50 15.30 12.06
CA LEU A 819 -8.23 15.70 12.65
C LEU A 819 -8.46 16.53 13.91
N ASP A 820 -7.55 16.42 14.88
CA ASP A 820 -7.47 17.36 16.00
C ASP A 820 -7.19 18.78 15.47
N GLU A 821 -7.83 19.79 16.06
CA GLU A 821 -7.70 21.20 15.64
C GLU A 821 -6.23 21.65 15.52
N LEU A 822 -5.38 21.28 16.49
CA LEU A 822 -3.97 21.65 16.48
C LEU A 822 -3.19 21.00 15.33
N THR A 823 -3.48 19.72 15.05
CA THR A 823 -2.91 19.00 13.90
C THR A 823 -3.41 19.58 12.59
N PHE A 824 -4.71 19.85 12.47
CA PHE A 824 -5.32 20.49 11.31
C PHE A 824 -4.66 21.85 11.01
N ARG A 825 -4.49 22.73 12.00
CA ARG A 825 -3.86 24.05 11.81
C ARG A 825 -2.41 23.97 11.35
N ARG A 826 -1.67 23.00 11.91
CA ARG A 826 -0.29 22.74 11.50
C ARG A 826 -0.23 22.29 10.04
N LEU A 827 -1.02 21.27 9.68
CA LEU A 827 -1.06 20.72 8.32
C LEU A 827 -1.63 21.73 7.30
N GLN A 828 -2.62 22.53 7.67
CA GLN A 828 -3.15 23.61 6.83
C GLN A 828 -2.09 24.67 6.52
N THR A 829 -1.23 24.99 7.49
CA THR A 829 -0.12 25.93 7.28
C THR A 829 0.99 25.32 6.42
N LEU A 830 1.28 24.04 6.63
CA LEU A 830 2.19 23.28 5.78
C LEU A 830 1.70 23.22 4.33
N GLN A 831 0.44 22.87 4.10
CA GLN A 831 -0.19 22.83 2.77
C GLN A 831 0.01 24.15 2.02
N ARG A 832 -0.23 25.29 2.68
CA ARG A 832 -0.04 26.62 2.06
C ARG A 832 1.39 26.84 1.58
N LYS A 833 2.40 26.35 2.32
CA LYS A 833 3.81 26.41 1.90
C LYS A 833 4.12 25.44 0.76
N LEU A 834 3.55 24.24 0.79
CA LEU A 834 3.77 23.23 -0.24
C LEU A 834 3.21 23.61 -1.61
N VAL A 835 2.14 24.42 -1.67
CA VAL A 835 1.62 24.95 -2.95
C VAL A 835 2.72 25.69 -3.73
N ASP A 836 3.60 26.41 -3.04
CA ASP A 836 4.67 27.17 -3.70
C ASP A 836 6.00 26.40 -3.76
N ALA A 837 6.27 25.52 -2.80
CA ALA A 837 7.52 24.78 -2.69
C ALA A 837 7.59 23.55 -3.63
N VAL A 838 6.47 22.89 -3.88
CA VAL A 838 6.42 21.66 -4.69
C VAL A 838 6.21 22.02 -6.16
N PRO A 839 7.02 21.50 -7.10
CA PRO A 839 6.74 21.63 -8.52
C PRO A 839 5.52 20.78 -8.90
N HIS A 840 4.43 21.42 -9.33
CA HIS A 840 3.21 20.73 -9.72
C HIS A 840 3.26 20.27 -11.17
N VAL A 841 2.79 19.04 -11.40
CA VAL A 841 2.67 18.47 -12.76
C VAL A 841 1.81 19.38 -13.63
N CYS A 842 2.29 19.68 -14.84
CA CYS A 842 1.67 20.59 -15.79
C CYS A 842 1.44 22.03 -15.27
N GLY A 843 2.08 22.44 -14.16
CA GLY A 843 1.89 23.76 -13.57
C GLY A 843 0.48 23.98 -12.99
N LEU A 844 -0.26 22.91 -12.72
CA LEU A 844 -1.61 23.00 -12.15
C LEU A 844 -1.55 23.48 -10.70
N ASN A 845 -2.48 24.35 -10.31
CA ASN A 845 -2.56 24.82 -8.93
C ASN A 845 -3.47 23.89 -8.10
N PRO A 846 -2.93 23.12 -7.13
CA PRO A 846 -3.73 22.17 -6.36
C PRO A 846 -4.79 22.86 -5.51
N ARG A 847 -4.52 24.06 -4.97
CA ARG A 847 -5.50 24.82 -4.19
C ARG A 847 -6.69 25.25 -5.05
N ALA A 848 -6.44 25.72 -6.28
CA ALA A 848 -7.51 26.08 -7.21
C ALA A 848 -8.30 24.85 -7.69
N PHE A 849 -7.65 23.69 -7.80
CA PHE A 849 -8.31 22.44 -8.15
C PHE A 849 -9.31 21.99 -7.07
N ARG A 850 -8.95 22.07 -5.78
CA ARG A 850 -9.78 21.64 -4.64
C ARG A 850 -10.94 22.58 -4.27
N GLN A 851 -11.05 23.74 -4.91
CA GLN A 851 -12.17 24.66 -4.67
C GLN A 851 -13.49 24.10 -5.18
N PHE A 852 -14.57 24.39 -4.45
CA PHE A 852 -15.93 24.01 -4.80
C PHE A 852 -16.33 24.47 -6.22
N ARG A 853 -16.92 23.55 -7.00
CA ARG A 853 -17.39 23.82 -8.37
C ARG A 853 -18.90 24.02 -8.41
N SER A 854 -19.33 25.21 -8.82
CA SER A 854 -20.76 25.56 -8.91
C SER A 854 -21.29 25.78 -10.34
N ASN A 855 -20.45 25.63 -11.38
CA ASN A 855 -20.78 25.86 -12.80
C ASN A 855 -21.62 27.12 -13.06
N GLY A 856 -21.21 28.25 -12.46
CA GLY A 856 -21.88 29.54 -12.65
C GLY A 856 -23.11 29.77 -11.75
N LYS A 857 -23.54 28.79 -10.95
CA LYS A 857 -24.52 29.02 -9.89
C LYS A 857 -23.89 29.84 -8.77
N ALA A 858 -24.66 30.79 -8.24
CA ALA A 858 -24.24 31.57 -7.09
C ALA A 858 -24.00 30.65 -5.89
N HIS A 859 -22.75 30.57 -5.45
CA HIS A 859 -22.32 29.79 -4.29
C HIS A 859 -21.61 30.71 -3.32
N ARG A 860 -21.93 30.57 -2.03
CA ARG A 860 -21.17 31.24 -0.98
C ARG A 860 -20.11 30.24 -0.51
N PRO A 861 -18.81 30.53 -0.72
CA PRO A 861 -17.76 29.61 -0.33
C PRO A 861 -17.88 29.23 1.14
N GLY A 862 -17.88 27.93 1.42
CA GLY A 862 -17.81 27.42 2.78
C GLY A 862 -16.43 27.63 3.40
N PRO A 863 -16.26 27.31 4.70
CA PRO A 863 -14.96 27.34 5.34
C PRO A 863 -13.98 26.33 4.70
N ASP A 864 -12.73 26.75 4.52
CA ASP A 864 -11.63 25.90 4.01
C ASP A 864 -11.06 25.04 5.15
N ASN A 865 -11.80 23.99 5.51
CA ASN A 865 -11.55 23.14 6.68
C ASN A 865 -11.17 21.69 6.33
N ILE A 866 -10.69 21.44 5.10
CA ILE A 866 -10.16 20.15 4.68
C ILE A 866 -8.75 20.36 4.12
N VAL A 867 -7.80 19.52 4.55
CA VAL A 867 -6.44 19.50 4.01
C VAL A 867 -6.29 18.37 2.99
N ASP A 868 -5.50 18.62 1.95
CA ASP A 868 -5.21 17.68 0.87
C ASP A 868 -4.01 16.80 1.24
N CYS A 869 -4.30 15.55 1.60
CA CYS A 869 -3.27 14.60 1.99
C CYS A 869 -2.30 14.28 0.84
N GLU A 870 -2.77 14.24 -0.43
CA GLU A 870 -1.91 13.97 -1.59
C GLU A 870 -0.79 15.01 -1.73
N LEU A 871 -1.12 16.29 -1.48
CA LEU A 871 -0.14 17.38 -1.47
C LEU A 871 0.74 17.32 -0.23
N LEU A 872 0.18 17.04 0.95
CA LEU A 872 0.96 16.94 2.20
C LEU A 872 2.03 15.86 2.13
N CYS A 873 1.75 14.72 1.48
CA CYS A 873 2.70 13.63 1.30
C CYS A 873 3.91 14.02 0.43
N GLN A 874 3.81 15.06 -0.41
CA GLN A 874 4.94 15.59 -1.18
C GLN A 874 6.01 16.25 -0.30
N TYR A 875 5.69 16.64 0.94
CA TYR A 875 6.67 17.18 1.88
C TYR A 875 7.86 16.24 2.08
N GLU A 876 7.61 14.92 2.14
CA GLU A 876 8.67 13.92 2.30
C GLU A 876 9.59 13.84 1.07
N MET A 877 9.09 14.18 -0.11
CA MET A 877 9.85 14.20 -1.37
C MET A 877 10.74 15.42 -1.54
N LEU A 878 10.57 16.46 -0.71
CA LEU A 878 11.46 17.61 -0.71
C LEU A 878 12.85 17.23 -0.17
N PRO A 879 13.91 17.95 -0.57
CA PRO A 879 15.22 17.84 0.07
C PRO A 879 15.14 18.09 1.57
N LEU A 880 15.99 17.43 2.35
CA LEU A 880 16.02 17.51 3.81
C LEU A 880 16.17 18.96 4.30
N GLU A 881 16.99 19.76 3.63
CA GLU A 881 17.21 21.17 3.97
C GLU A 881 15.92 21.97 3.80
N GLU A 882 15.19 21.75 2.70
CA GLU A 882 13.91 22.42 2.45
C GLU A 882 12.82 21.97 3.43
N GLN A 883 12.81 20.67 3.81
CA GLN A 883 11.92 20.17 4.85
C GLN A 883 12.15 20.91 6.18
N LEU A 884 13.41 21.01 6.62
CA LEU A 884 13.78 21.71 7.85
C LEU A 884 13.44 23.20 7.79
N ASP A 885 13.73 23.86 6.68
CA ASP A 885 13.43 25.27 6.47
C ASP A 885 11.93 25.55 6.50
N ILE A 886 11.12 24.74 5.81
CA ILE A 886 9.65 24.87 5.81
C ILE A 886 9.10 24.62 7.21
N ALA A 887 9.58 23.58 7.91
CA ALA A 887 9.14 23.29 9.28
C ALA A 887 9.42 24.48 10.21
N HIS A 888 10.62 25.06 10.15
CA HIS A 888 10.99 26.22 10.94
C HIS A 888 10.13 27.45 10.58
N GLN A 889 9.88 27.71 9.29
CA GLN A 889 9.03 28.82 8.84
C GLN A 889 7.59 28.74 9.34
N ILE A 890 7.04 27.55 9.53
CA ILE A 890 5.68 27.36 10.05
C ILE A 890 5.65 27.23 11.59
N GLY A 891 6.79 27.36 12.26
CA GLY A 891 6.90 27.31 13.72
C GLY A 891 6.76 25.90 14.30
N THR A 892 7.25 24.88 13.60
CA THR A 892 7.24 23.48 14.08
C THR A 892 8.53 22.76 13.72
N THR A 893 8.62 21.47 14.02
CA THR A 893 9.78 20.63 13.69
C THR A 893 9.42 19.62 12.61
N ARG A 894 10.41 19.22 11.81
CA ARG A 894 10.26 18.17 10.81
C ARG A 894 9.70 16.88 11.44
N SER A 895 10.27 16.45 12.57
CA SER A 895 9.81 15.24 13.27
C SER A 895 8.33 15.31 13.66
N GLN A 896 7.85 16.48 14.10
CA GLN A 896 6.44 16.65 14.46
C GLN A 896 5.51 16.60 13.25
N ILE A 897 5.91 17.14 12.09
CA ILE A 897 5.16 17.03 10.84
C ILE A 897 5.05 15.57 10.42
N LEU A 898 6.19 14.88 10.37
CA LEU A 898 6.26 13.48 9.95
C LEU A 898 5.47 12.57 10.90
N LEU A 899 5.49 12.85 12.20
CA LEU A 899 4.68 12.16 13.20
C LEU A 899 3.18 12.34 12.93
N ASN A 900 2.72 13.54 12.53
CA ASN A 900 1.31 13.76 12.21
C ASN A 900 0.86 13.05 10.94
N LEU A 901 1.71 13.00 9.92
CA LEU A 901 1.43 12.24 8.70
C LEU A 901 1.39 10.73 8.99
N ASN A 902 2.31 10.22 9.81
CA ASN A 902 2.32 8.83 10.25
C ASN A 902 1.07 8.49 11.07
N ASP A 903 0.70 9.31 12.07
CA ASP A 903 -0.52 9.10 12.87
C ASP A 903 -1.78 9.06 12.00
N LEU A 904 -1.88 9.91 10.98
CA LEU A 904 -2.99 9.87 10.03
C LEU A 904 -3.04 8.56 9.24
N HIS A 905 -1.89 8.11 8.72
CA HIS A 905 -1.80 6.84 8.00
C HIS A 905 -2.16 5.66 8.90
N ILE A 906 -1.63 5.60 10.13
CA ILE A 906 -1.95 4.56 11.10
C ILE A 906 -3.45 4.54 11.41
N GLY A 907 -4.01 5.71 11.72
CA GLY A 907 -5.42 5.84 12.05
C GLY A 907 -6.35 5.46 10.90
N THR A 908 -5.85 5.46 9.66
CA THR A 908 -6.59 5.13 8.44
C THR A 908 -6.16 3.81 7.78
N SER A 909 -5.30 3.03 8.44
CA SER A 909 -4.86 1.70 7.97
C SER A 909 -5.94 0.65 8.24
N PHE A 910 -7.13 0.81 7.65
CA PHE A 910 -8.28 -0.07 7.85
C PHE A 910 -8.17 -1.43 7.20
N LEU A 911 -7.37 -1.49 6.13
CA LEU A 911 -7.13 -2.67 5.33
C LEU A 911 -5.73 -3.12 5.70
#